data_AF-A0AAU4KXX4-F1
#
_entry.id   AF-A0AAU4KXX4-F1
#
_cell.length_a   1.000
_cell.length_b   1.000
_cell.length_c   1.000
_cell.angle_alpha   90.00
_cell.angle_beta   90.00
_cell.angle_gamma   90.00
#
_symmetry.space_group_name_H-M   'P 1'
#
loop_
_entity.id
_entity.type
_entity.pdbx_description
1 polymer ?
#
loop_
_entity_poly.entity_id
_entity_poly.type
_entity_poly.pdbx_seq_one_letter_code
_entity_poly.pdbx_strand_id
1 'polypeptide(L)'
;MREHEWDWVVREPLRSAAAGARVLVLVEGEAGMGKTRFVRWLLARPELAQAPRLTMTFTASGASVLREPACSARTVSAVAEDGSLHRPRILESGSSAPLAAASLRELAASPGTDAPMLLVAEDIDRAHEQDASALRAVLAHPPAGLRAVLTYRPEELASPGLVLGAPVGYPAELTLVRMRLGPLGEAEVRRMAVEALGEDRCSARFIARLCERSGGNAQVVADLVEELKTAGLPSGGSATVVGLGRLTARDVDEAAVPVRLAELVVGRMAALDEEPRRVVWAAAVLDKAATEDELTFVAGLSAEGGRAALTAALSGAVLNESGLGHYGFRVPMEAAAVYQLLPGPVRRELHARAADVLAVRRPVPWARLARQQLAAGGIADWLESVEKAAREAVDAGDHQPAISLLEDALAHPEARSSNPAQLALMLARSAVVGLGSDQTVEVLRRVIDDPALPAVVRGEIRLDLGLLLSNQVGRGREGRVEHVRAADELSSRPALAARAMSDLALPYWPNGPLSDNLAWLARAEATVAGSGDAAAQAAVAADRVTVLLSVGDPDGWRQLEKLPRESDDPRILHHSSRGLINAADAAIWLGQYARAGELLPEGTKLAVRSGALYMQQAARSKSLLLDMTAGRWSGLARQARTMAAEADEMPFIAGYARLVLGLLALAKGDWGRVGTWLSDAGLSGDDGAVPLVAAASGGRIRLALARQDMAAAAREAAEAWVRLRAKAVWVWAAELAPWAVEATVRAGELDTARAMVDEFAAGLENRQSSAAAAALLWCRALLAEADGELPGAAEYFRRARTRYLALPRPYEAALAAEACGRCALAGSPKTTAGVPELAAAAGELHALGATWDVARVRASLRAHPSAEHRPPGRPGYGDRLSPREQEVAELAGAGLSNREIAATLHLSPRTVEQHVARALRKTGAFSRHDLAPTHRMGEPGSPGRFPHEAAQVTCGHAQQRWVCPVS
;
A
#
# COMPACT_ATOMS: atom_id res chain seq x y z
N MET A 1 -22.43 -5.18 0.33
CA MET A 1 -21.65 -6.25 -0.38
C MET A 1 -22.58 -7.05 -1.30
N ARG A 2 -22.42 -7.07 -2.64
CA ARG A 2 -23.40 -7.58 -3.65
C ARG A 2 -24.84 -7.11 -3.56
N GLU A 3 -25.17 -6.28 -2.58
CA GLU A 3 -26.54 -5.85 -2.29
C GLU A 3 -27.24 -5.21 -3.48
N HIS A 4 -26.49 -4.63 -4.42
CA HIS A 4 -27.01 -4.10 -5.69
C HIS A 4 -27.35 -5.21 -6.71
N GLU A 5 -26.55 -6.27 -6.79
CA GLU A 5 -26.85 -7.46 -7.63
C GLU A 5 -28.01 -8.26 -7.04
N TRP A 6 -28.00 -8.48 -5.73
CA TRP A 6 -29.10 -9.11 -5.01
C TRP A 6 -30.38 -8.28 -5.13
N ASP A 7 -30.27 -6.95 -5.09
CA ASP A 7 -31.39 -6.05 -5.36
C ASP A 7 -31.98 -6.36 -6.74
N TRP A 8 -31.17 -6.36 -7.79
CA TRP A 8 -31.70 -6.51 -9.15
C TRP A 8 -32.39 -7.88 -9.38
N VAL A 9 -31.83 -8.97 -8.85
CA VAL A 9 -32.36 -10.33 -9.05
C VAL A 9 -33.62 -10.62 -8.24
N VAL A 10 -33.76 -10.01 -7.05
CA VAL A 10 -34.78 -10.41 -6.06
C VAL A 10 -35.83 -9.33 -5.84
N ARG A 11 -35.51 -8.04 -6.09
CA ARG A 11 -36.39 -6.90 -5.84
C ARG A 11 -37.58 -6.84 -6.77
N GLU A 12 -37.45 -7.13 -8.07
CA GLU A 12 -38.58 -7.11 -9.01
C GLU A 12 -39.57 -8.28 -8.76
N PRO A 13 -39.13 -9.55 -8.68
CA PRO A 13 -40.04 -10.67 -8.46
C PRO A 13 -40.76 -10.61 -7.10
N LEU A 14 -40.05 -10.27 -6.01
CA LEU A 14 -40.65 -10.22 -4.67
C LEU A 14 -41.44 -8.92 -4.39
N ARG A 15 -41.31 -7.86 -5.21
CA ARG A 15 -42.11 -6.62 -5.07
C ARG A 15 -43.39 -6.60 -5.91
N SER A 16 -43.58 -7.50 -6.88
CA SER A 16 -44.77 -7.51 -7.74
C SER A 16 -46.04 -7.24 -6.92
N ALA A 17 -46.70 -6.12 -7.23
CA ALA A 17 -47.87 -5.61 -6.54
C ALA A 17 -49.18 -6.28 -7.01
N ALA A 18 -49.09 -7.28 -7.89
CA ALA A 18 -50.24 -8.09 -8.27
C ALA A 18 -50.67 -8.91 -7.05
N ALA A 19 -51.80 -8.56 -6.45
CA ALA A 19 -52.41 -9.30 -5.37
C ALA A 19 -52.54 -10.79 -5.78
N GLY A 20 -51.92 -11.69 -5.02
CA GLY A 20 -51.93 -13.12 -5.28
C GLY A 20 -50.74 -13.70 -6.07
N ALA A 21 -49.76 -12.90 -6.50
CA ALA A 21 -48.56 -13.40 -7.18
C ALA A 21 -47.79 -14.44 -6.34
N ARG A 22 -47.34 -15.51 -6.99
CA ARG A 22 -46.64 -16.64 -6.35
C ARG A 22 -45.21 -16.70 -6.86
N VAL A 23 -44.23 -16.63 -5.96
CA VAL A 23 -42.81 -16.55 -6.33
C VAL A 23 -42.00 -17.54 -5.52
N LEU A 24 -41.14 -18.31 -6.17
CA LEU A 24 -40.16 -19.19 -5.56
C LEU A 24 -38.76 -18.78 -6.00
N VAL A 25 -37.92 -18.40 -5.03
CA VAL A 25 -36.49 -18.12 -5.22
C VAL A 25 -35.68 -19.29 -4.70
N LEU A 26 -35.01 -19.99 -5.60
CA LEU A 26 -34.03 -21.03 -5.29
C LEU A 26 -32.65 -20.39 -5.18
N VAL A 27 -32.13 -20.31 -3.95
CA VAL A 27 -30.80 -19.77 -3.65
C VAL A 27 -29.81 -20.92 -3.58
N GLU A 28 -29.12 -21.09 -4.69
CA GLU A 28 -28.06 -22.05 -4.83
C GLU A 28 -26.74 -21.45 -4.33
N GLY A 29 -26.03 -22.18 -3.48
CA GLY A 29 -24.66 -21.80 -3.13
C GLY A 29 -23.98 -22.91 -2.36
N GLU A 30 -22.69 -23.04 -2.56
CA GLU A 30 -21.87 -24.04 -1.89
C GLU A 30 -21.71 -23.71 -0.39
N ALA A 31 -21.17 -24.63 0.39
CA ALA A 31 -20.84 -24.37 1.79
C ALA A 31 -20.00 -23.08 1.95
N GLY A 32 -20.43 -22.17 2.82
CA GLY A 32 -19.70 -20.91 3.09
C GLY A 32 -19.91 -19.76 2.11
N MET A 33 -20.70 -19.91 1.03
CA MET A 33 -20.92 -18.86 0.01
C MET A 33 -21.83 -17.69 0.45
N GLY A 34 -22.22 -17.61 1.73
CA GLY A 34 -23.01 -16.50 2.26
C GLY A 34 -24.53 -16.61 2.10
N LYS A 35 -25.09 -17.81 1.89
CA LYS A 35 -26.55 -18.06 1.82
C LYS A 35 -27.32 -17.47 3.02
N THR A 36 -26.87 -17.75 4.24
CA THR A 36 -27.47 -17.20 5.47
C THR A 36 -27.35 -15.67 5.53
N ARG A 37 -26.25 -15.09 5.03
CA ARG A 37 -26.08 -13.63 4.95
C ARG A 37 -27.05 -13.01 3.95
N PHE A 38 -27.28 -13.68 2.81
CA PHE A 38 -28.32 -13.28 1.85
C PHE A 38 -29.71 -13.31 2.50
N VAL A 39 -30.06 -14.38 3.22
CA VAL A 39 -31.34 -14.47 3.94
C VAL A 39 -31.47 -13.34 4.96
N ARG A 40 -30.45 -13.09 5.79
CA ARG A 40 -30.47 -11.97 6.74
C ARG A 40 -30.62 -10.61 6.06
N TRP A 41 -29.91 -10.38 4.96
CA TRP A 41 -30.04 -9.16 4.16
C TRP A 41 -31.46 -9.01 3.59
N LEU A 42 -32.07 -10.09 3.11
CA LEU A 42 -33.42 -10.10 2.58
C LEU A 42 -34.44 -9.76 3.66
N LEU A 43 -34.29 -10.37 4.84
CA LEU A 43 -35.17 -10.16 5.99
C LEU A 43 -35.04 -8.76 6.61
N ALA A 44 -33.91 -8.07 6.41
CA ALA A 44 -33.70 -6.71 6.87
C ALA A 44 -34.37 -5.63 5.98
N ARG A 45 -34.99 -6.02 4.85
CA ARG A 45 -35.62 -5.07 3.93
C ARG A 45 -36.97 -4.56 4.46
N PRO A 46 -37.19 -3.22 4.49
CA PRO A 46 -38.42 -2.63 5.05
C PRO A 46 -39.72 -3.19 4.46
N GLU A 47 -39.71 -3.57 3.18
CA GLU A 47 -40.87 -4.06 2.44
C GLU A 47 -41.25 -5.50 2.77
N LEU A 48 -40.29 -6.30 3.25
CA LEU A 48 -40.48 -7.70 3.64
C LEU A 48 -40.55 -7.85 5.17
N ALA A 49 -39.95 -6.92 5.93
CA ALA A 49 -40.00 -6.89 7.39
C ALA A 49 -41.43 -6.72 7.96
N GLN A 50 -42.38 -6.25 7.15
CA GLN A 50 -43.79 -6.04 7.55
C GLN A 50 -44.69 -7.23 7.21
N ALA A 51 -44.23 -8.19 6.40
CA ALA A 51 -45.00 -9.37 6.00
C ALA A 51 -44.96 -10.45 7.10
N PRO A 52 -46.04 -11.24 7.28
CA PRO A 52 -45.98 -12.44 8.11
C PRO A 52 -44.96 -13.42 7.51
N ARG A 53 -44.09 -13.99 8.36
CA ARG A 53 -42.99 -14.85 7.92
C ARG A 53 -42.98 -16.21 8.60
N LEU A 54 -42.60 -17.23 7.83
CA LEU A 54 -42.36 -18.59 8.28
C LEU A 54 -40.94 -18.97 7.89
N THR A 55 -40.06 -19.13 8.87
CA THR A 55 -38.66 -19.53 8.68
C THR A 55 -38.48 -20.98 9.12
N MET A 56 -37.95 -21.81 8.23
CA MET A 56 -37.61 -23.19 8.46
C MET A 56 -36.10 -23.32 8.31
N THR A 57 -35.43 -23.92 9.29
CA THR A 57 -33.99 -24.19 9.22
C THR A 57 -33.77 -25.68 9.42
N PHE A 58 -33.07 -26.31 8.47
CA PHE A 58 -32.82 -27.74 8.50
C PHE A 58 -31.42 -28.02 9.05
N THR A 59 -31.34 -28.93 10.02
CA THR A 59 -30.09 -29.35 10.66
C THR A 59 -30.03 -30.88 10.73
N ALA A 60 -28.86 -31.43 11.07
CA ALA A 60 -28.71 -32.87 11.28
C ALA A 60 -29.61 -33.42 12.41
N SER A 61 -30.05 -32.56 13.33
CA SER A 61 -30.96 -32.90 14.43
C SER A 61 -32.46 -32.73 14.09
N GLY A 62 -32.79 -32.35 12.85
CA GLY A 62 -34.16 -32.12 12.38
C GLY A 62 -34.44 -30.65 11.98
N ALA A 63 -35.71 -30.36 11.68
CA ALA A 63 -36.18 -29.05 11.24
C ALA A 63 -36.63 -28.18 12.41
N SER A 64 -36.19 -26.91 12.45
CA SER A 64 -36.75 -25.89 13.33
C SER A 64 -37.66 -24.96 12.55
N VAL A 65 -38.88 -24.72 13.03
CA VAL A 65 -39.86 -23.85 12.39
C VAL A 65 -40.17 -22.66 13.30
N LEU A 66 -40.00 -21.44 12.77
CA LEU A 66 -40.30 -20.19 13.44
C LEU A 66 -41.33 -19.41 12.62
N ARG A 67 -42.48 -19.10 13.22
CA ARG A 67 -43.51 -18.25 12.61
C ARG A 67 -43.56 -16.91 13.32
N GLU A 68 -43.42 -15.83 12.58
CA GLU A 68 -43.47 -14.47 13.13
C GLU A 68 -44.61 -13.67 12.48
N PRO A 69 -45.46 -13.02 13.30
CA PRO A 69 -46.61 -12.27 12.82
C PRO A 69 -46.19 -10.98 12.10
N ALA A 70 -47.09 -10.41 11.32
CA ALA A 70 -46.88 -9.11 10.66
C ALA A 70 -46.62 -8.00 11.71
N CYS A 71 -45.50 -7.27 11.57
CA CYS A 71 -45.20 -6.14 12.45
C CYS A 71 -46.03 -4.91 12.04
N SER A 72 -46.98 -4.48 12.88
CA SER A 72 -47.59 -3.15 12.74
C SER A 72 -46.61 -2.07 13.22
N ALA A 73 -46.51 -0.96 12.50
CA ALA A 73 -45.58 0.15 12.78
C ALA A 73 -45.84 0.93 14.10
N ARG A 74 -46.60 0.38 15.07
CA ARG A 74 -47.03 1.10 16.29
C ARG A 74 -46.54 0.55 17.64
N THR A 75 -45.65 -0.44 17.68
CA THR A 75 -45.20 -1.04 18.96
C THR A 75 -43.72 -0.78 19.30
N VAL A 76 -43.16 0.38 18.91
CA VAL A 76 -41.81 0.82 19.35
C VAL A 76 -41.86 2.05 20.26
N SER A 77 -43.03 2.47 20.73
CA SER A 77 -43.16 3.58 21.69
C SER A 77 -44.06 3.23 22.86
N ALA A 78 -43.56 2.39 23.76
CA ALA A 78 -43.97 2.35 25.17
C ALA A 78 -42.91 1.60 25.98
N VAL A 79 -41.77 2.25 26.21
CA VAL A 79 -40.99 1.97 27.41
C VAL A 79 -41.69 2.73 28.53
N ALA A 80 -42.47 2.02 29.33
CA ALA A 80 -42.91 2.50 30.63
C ALA A 80 -42.27 1.61 31.69
N GLU A 81 -41.65 2.29 32.63
CA GLU A 81 -40.98 1.82 33.84
C GLU A 81 -41.87 0.86 34.65
N ASP A 82 -41.74 -0.44 34.42
CA ASP A 82 -41.67 -1.41 35.51
C ASP A 82 -41.09 -2.73 34.98
N GLY A 83 -40.17 -3.32 35.75
CA GLY A 83 -39.28 -4.40 35.34
C GLY A 83 -39.92 -5.78 35.11
N SER A 84 -40.98 -5.87 34.32
CA SER A 84 -41.56 -7.14 33.88
C SER A 84 -41.51 -7.28 32.35
N LEU A 85 -40.57 -8.09 31.87
CA LEU A 85 -40.48 -8.53 30.48
C LEU A 85 -41.72 -9.36 30.14
N HIS A 86 -42.74 -8.75 29.55
CA HIS A 86 -43.73 -9.50 28.77
C HIS A 86 -43.05 -9.98 27.49
N ARG A 87 -42.52 -11.21 27.55
CA ARG A 87 -42.07 -11.98 26.38
C ARG A 87 -43.18 -11.96 25.32
N PRO A 88 -42.90 -11.68 24.03
CA PRO A 88 -43.81 -12.08 22.97
C PRO A 88 -44.04 -13.59 23.12
N ARG A 89 -45.28 -14.06 22.96
CA ARG A 89 -45.61 -15.49 23.00
C ARG A 89 -44.77 -16.21 21.95
N ILE A 90 -43.65 -16.78 22.38
CA ILE A 90 -42.96 -17.86 21.69
C ILE A 90 -43.96 -19.01 21.71
N LEU A 91 -44.52 -19.39 20.56
CA LEU A 91 -45.00 -20.76 20.43
C LEU A 91 -43.74 -21.62 20.48
N GLU A 92 -43.35 -22.03 21.69
CA GLU A 92 -42.42 -23.13 21.87
C GLU A 92 -43.13 -24.39 21.37
N SER A 93 -43.04 -24.65 20.07
CA SER A 93 -43.12 -26.00 19.55
C SER A 93 -41.71 -26.37 19.08
N GLY A 94 -40.84 -26.69 20.03
CA GLY A 94 -39.69 -27.56 19.81
C GLY A 94 -40.17 -28.98 19.49
N SER A 95 -40.90 -29.13 18.40
CA SER A 95 -41.33 -30.42 17.88
C SER A 95 -40.23 -30.89 16.93
N SER A 96 -39.44 -31.88 17.37
CA SER A 96 -38.64 -32.71 16.46
C SER A 96 -39.52 -33.68 15.64
N ALA A 97 -40.84 -33.57 15.72
CA ALA A 97 -41.77 -34.40 14.97
C ALA A 97 -41.90 -33.88 13.53
N PRO A 98 -41.97 -34.78 12.55
CA PRO A 98 -42.02 -34.44 11.12
C PRO A 98 -43.24 -33.58 10.77
N LEU A 99 -43.04 -32.61 9.88
CA LEU A 99 -44.10 -31.69 9.46
C LEU A 99 -45.07 -32.39 8.50
N ALA A 100 -46.34 -32.49 8.89
CA ALA A 100 -47.38 -32.92 7.96
C ALA A 100 -47.64 -31.82 6.91
N ALA A 101 -47.79 -32.22 5.63
CA ALA A 101 -48.03 -31.30 4.51
C ALA A 101 -49.27 -30.40 4.70
N ALA A 102 -50.33 -30.92 5.32
CA ALA A 102 -51.54 -30.15 5.63
C ALA A 102 -51.26 -29.02 6.65
N SER A 103 -50.51 -29.32 7.70
CA SER A 103 -50.11 -28.34 8.72
C SER A 103 -49.19 -27.27 8.15
N LEU A 104 -48.27 -27.64 7.25
CA LEU A 104 -47.40 -26.66 6.60
C LEU A 104 -48.18 -25.75 5.64
N ARG A 105 -49.18 -26.28 4.92
CA ARG A 105 -50.08 -25.46 4.09
C ARG A 105 -50.93 -24.50 4.92
N GLU A 106 -51.45 -24.94 6.07
CA GLU A 106 -52.20 -24.08 6.99
C GLU A 106 -51.31 -22.97 7.59
N LEU A 107 -50.07 -23.30 7.94
CA LEU A 107 -49.09 -22.32 8.41
C LEU A 107 -48.63 -21.36 7.31
N ALA A 108 -48.60 -21.84 6.05
CA ALA A 108 -48.26 -21.08 4.85
C ALA A 108 -49.44 -20.24 4.29
N ALA A 109 -50.65 -20.41 4.82
CA ALA A 109 -51.83 -19.65 4.44
C ALA A 109 -52.02 -18.42 5.36
N SER A 110 -52.30 -17.25 4.77
CA SER A 110 -52.54 -16.02 5.54
C SER A 110 -53.94 -16.07 6.19
N PRO A 111 -54.08 -15.94 7.53
CA PRO A 111 -55.38 -15.80 8.16
C PRO A 111 -55.91 -14.38 7.91
N GLY A 112 -56.80 -14.23 6.93
CA GLY A 112 -57.72 -13.10 6.83
C GLY A 112 -57.12 -11.73 6.46
N THR A 113 -55.88 -11.66 5.97
CA THR A 113 -55.30 -10.43 5.41
C THR A 113 -54.78 -10.73 4.00
N ASP A 114 -55.08 -9.85 3.02
CA ASP A 114 -54.55 -9.86 1.64
C ASP A 114 -53.01 -9.65 1.56
N ALA A 115 -52.31 -9.79 2.70
CA ALA A 115 -50.87 -9.60 2.83
C ALA A 115 -50.11 -10.85 2.34
N PRO A 116 -49.06 -10.68 1.51
CA PRO A 116 -48.24 -11.78 1.03
C PRO A 116 -47.46 -12.44 2.18
N MET A 117 -47.36 -13.77 2.20
CA MET A 117 -46.58 -14.51 3.19
C MET A 117 -45.19 -14.84 2.66
N LEU A 118 -44.16 -14.62 3.49
CA LEU A 118 -42.78 -15.01 3.20
C LEU A 118 -42.42 -16.35 3.88
N LEU A 119 -42.18 -17.39 3.08
CA LEU A 119 -41.60 -18.67 3.50
C LEU A 119 -40.10 -18.66 3.24
N VAL A 120 -39.28 -18.85 4.26
CA VAL A 120 -37.83 -19.03 4.12
C VAL A 120 -37.49 -20.43 4.59
N ALA A 121 -36.84 -21.23 3.75
CA ALA A 121 -36.37 -22.57 4.05
C ALA A 121 -34.85 -22.62 3.85
N GLU A 122 -34.10 -22.69 4.94
CA GLU A 122 -32.63 -22.66 4.93
C GLU A 122 -32.02 -24.06 5.01
N ASP A 123 -30.99 -24.30 4.18
CA ASP A 123 -30.18 -25.52 4.12
C ASP A 123 -31.00 -26.80 3.83
N ILE A 124 -31.85 -26.75 2.79
CA ILE A 124 -32.78 -27.83 2.40
C ILE A 124 -32.08 -29.12 2.01
N ASP A 125 -30.81 -29.06 1.61
CA ASP A 125 -29.97 -30.25 1.42
C ASP A 125 -29.93 -31.17 2.66
N ARG A 126 -30.25 -30.63 3.84
CA ARG A 126 -30.32 -31.37 5.11
C ARG A 126 -31.73 -31.80 5.50
N ALA A 127 -32.74 -31.51 4.67
CA ALA A 127 -34.12 -31.84 4.97
C ALA A 127 -34.35 -33.36 4.88
N HIS A 128 -35.07 -33.91 5.85
CA HIS A 128 -35.55 -35.30 5.76
C HIS A 128 -36.62 -35.43 4.68
N GLU A 129 -36.79 -36.63 4.11
CA GLU A 129 -37.74 -36.88 3.02
C GLU A 129 -39.18 -36.45 3.34
N GLN A 130 -39.59 -36.57 4.61
CA GLN A 130 -40.91 -36.14 5.06
C GLN A 130 -41.09 -34.62 4.99
N ASP A 131 -40.09 -33.85 5.41
CA ASP A 131 -40.12 -32.38 5.34
C ASP A 131 -39.98 -31.87 3.90
N ALA A 132 -39.12 -32.51 3.11
CA ALA A 132 -38.98 -32.24 1.68
C ALA A 132 -40.28 -32.57 0.93
N SER A 133 -40.98 -33.64 1.30
CA SER A 133 -42.30 -34.00 0.76
C SER A 133 -43.39 -32.99 1.14
N ALA A 134 -43.38 -32.49 2.37
CA ALA A 134 -44.29 -31.42 2.79
C ALA A 134 -44.07 -30.12 1.99
N LEU A 135 -42.81 -29.71 1.82
CA LEU A 135 -42.44 -28.56 0.98
C LEU A 135 -42.85 -28.79 -0.49
N ARG A 136 -42.64 -29.99 -1.04
CA ARG A 136 -43.10 -30.35 -2.39
C ARG A 136 -44.62 -30.18 -2.51
N ALA A 137 -45.39 -30.68 -1.55
CA ALA A 137 -46.84 -30.56 -1.58
C ALA A 137 -47.30 -29.09 -1.53
N VAL A 138 -46.65 -28.23 -0.74
CA VAL A 138 -46.93 -26.78 -0.70
C VAL A 138 -46.61 -26.13 -2.04
N LEU A 139 -45.44 -26.42 -2.63
CA LEU A 139 -44.99 -25.79 -3.87
C LEU A 139 -45.71 -26.30 -5.14
N ALA A 140 -46.21 -27.54 -5.11
CA ALA A 140 -47.07 -28.09 -6.16
C ALA A 140 -48.45 -27.40 -6.19
N HIS A 141 -48.93 -26.93 -5.05
CA HIS A 141 -50.22 -26.23 -4.90
C HIS A 141 -50.06 -24.97 -4.02
N PRO A 142 -49.34 -23.95 -4.51
CA PRO A 142 -48.92 -22.81 -3.71
C PRO A 142 -50.11 -21.90 -3.35
N PRO A 143 -50.27 -21.51 -2.07
CA PRO A 143 -51.32 -20.59 -1.67
C PRO A 143 -51.18 -19.22 -2.36
N ALA A 144 -52.29 -18.47 -2.44
CA ALA A 144 -52.27 -17.13 -3.02
C ALA A 144 -51.32 -16.21 -2.25
N GLY A 145 -50.47 -15.47 -2.97
CA GLY A 145 -49.52 -14.53 -2.35
C GLY A 145 -48.29 -15.18 -1.68
N LEU A 146 -48.02 -16.47 -1.93
CA LEU A 146 -46.81 -17.14 -1.43
C LEU A 146 -45.54 -16.55 -2.04
N ARG A 147 -44.61 -16.13 -1.19
CA ARG A 147 -43.23 -15.78 -1.55
C ARG A 147 -42.30 -16.74 -0.83
N ALA A 148 -41.64 -17.63 -1.54
CA ALA A 148 -40.78 -18.66 -0.96
C ALA A 148 -39.31 -18.43 -1.34
N VAL A 149 -38.41 -18.61 -0.37
CA VAL A 149 -36.96 -18.57 -0.55
C VAL A 149 -36.37 -19.85 0.02
N LEU A 150 -35.76 -20.65 -0.84
CA LEU A 150 -35.22 -21.95 -0.50
C LEU A 150 -33.71 -21.90 -0.72
N THR A 151 -32.92 -22.11 0.34
CA THR A 151 -31.45 -22.15 0.23
C THR A 151 -30.97 -23.60 0.28
N TYR A 152 -30.01 -23.94 -0.57
CA TYR A 152 -29.48 -25.30 -0.63
C TYR A 152 -28.04 -25.34 -1.14
N ARG A 153 -27.35 -26.44 -0.83
CA ARG A 153 -26.02 -26.81 -1.33
C ARG A 153 -26.16 -27.88 -2.42
N PRO A 154 -25.86 -27.57 -3.69
CA PRO A 154 -25.92 -28.56 -4.78
C PRO A 154 -25.17 -29.84 -4.48
N GLU A 155 -24.04 -29.72 -3.79
CA GLU A 155 -23.14 -30.81 -3.48
C GLU A 155 -23.57 -31.70 -2.31
N GLU A 156 -24.55 -31.28 -1.51
CA GLU A 156 -25.12 -32.07 -0.40
C GLU A 156 -26.52 -32.63 -0.78
N LEU A 157 -27.00 -32.45 -2.02
CA LEU A 157 -28.28 -33.00 -2.46
C LEU A 157 -28.21 -34.52 -2.61
N ALA A 158 -29.21 -35.23 -2.06
CA ALA A 158 -29.36 -36.67 -2.21
C ALA A 158 -29.49 -37.12 -3.68
N SER A 159 -30.11 -36.29 -4.51
CA SER A 159 -30.26 -36.49 -5.96
C SER A 159 -29.79 -35.23 -6.69
N PRO A 160 -28.66 -35.28 -7.42
CA PRO A 160 -28.14 -34.12 -8.14
C PRO A 160 -29.19 -33.48 -9.05
N GLY A 161 -29.39 -32.17 -8.89
CA GLY A 161 -30.37 -31.39 -9.66
C GLY A 161 -31.82 -31.42 -9.13
N LEU A 162 -32.13 -32.22 -8.11
CA LEU A 162 -33.45 -32.29 -7.49
C LEU A 162 -33.42 -31.74 -6.06
N VAL A 163 -33.71 -30.44 -5.89
CA VAL A 163 -33.60 -29.70 -4.62
C VAL A 163 -34.40 -30.34 -3.47
N LEU A 164 -35.54 -30.95 -3.77
CA LEU A 164 -36.42 -31.60 -2.78
C LEU A 164 -36.45 -33.13 -2.96
N GLY A 165 -35.37 -33.72 -3.48
CA GLY A 165 -35.19 -35.17 -3.68
C GLY A 165 -35.97 -35.77 -4.85
N ALA A 166 -37.06 -35.14 -5.27
CA ALA A 166 -37.93 -35.58 -6.37
C ALA A 166 -38.58 -34.40 -7.12
N PRO A 167 -39.13 -34.62 -8.33
CA PRO A 167 -39.84 -33.58 -9.07
C PRO A 167 -41.05 -33.02 -8.32
N VAL A 168 -41.25 -31.69 -8.38
CA VAL A 168 -42.29 -30.98 -7.61
C VAL A 168 -43.59 -30.78 -8.40
N GLY A 169 -43.53 -30.74 -9.74
CA GLY A 169 -44.70 -30.42 -10.57
C GLY A 169 -45.18 -28.98 -10.38
N TYR A 170 -44.29 -28.00 -10.59
CA TYR A 170 -44.61 -26.58 -10.41
C TYR A 170 -45.74 -26.11 -11.33
N PRO A 171 -46.76 -25.37 -10.82
CA PRO A 171 -47.84 -24.84 -11.65
C PRO A 171 -47.38 -23.65 -12.50
N ALA A 172 -48.08 -23.38 -13.61
CA ALA A 172 -47.69 -22.34 -14.57
C ALA A 172 -47.72 -20.92 -13.98
N GLU A 173 -48.53 -20.68 -12.94
CA GLU A 173 -48.67 -19.38 -12.28
C GLU A 173 -47.59 -19.11 -11.21
N LEU A 174 -46.67 -20.05 -10.97
CA LEU A 174 -45.55 -19.88 -10.03
C LEU A 174 -44.30 -19.37 -10.76
N THR A 175 -43.88 -18.15 -10.44
CA THR A 175 -42.62 -17.60 -10.96
C THR A 175 -41.44 -18.24 -10.24
N LEU A 176 -40.61 -19.00 -10.96
CA LEU A 176 -39.41 -19.64 -10.45
C LEU A 176 -38.17 -18.83 -10.81
N VAL A 177 -37.41 -18.39 -9.81
CA VAL A 177 -36.13 -17.68 -9.98
C VAL A 177 -35.03 -18.50 -9.33
N ARG A 178 -34.02 -18.89 -10.10
CA ARG A 178 -32.81 -19.53 -9.57
C ARG A 178 -31.69 -18.51 -9.48
N MET A 179 -31.15 -18.31 -8.28
CA MET A 179 -30.03 -17.43 -8.02
C MET A 179 -28.84 -18.25 -7.53
N ARG A 180 -27.70 -18.13 -8.22
CA ARG A 180 -26.45 -18.81 -7.84
C ARG A 180 -25.50 -17.83 -7.14
N LEU A 181 -25.14 -18.15 -5.91
CA LEU A 181 -24.10 -17.46 -5.15
C LEU A 181 -22.74 -18.07 -5.49
N GLY A 182 -21.98 -17.38 -6.34
CA GLY A 182 -20.60 -17.73 -6.68
C GLY A 182 -19.57 -17.16 -5.71
N PRO A 183 -18.29 -17.58 -5.83
CA PRO A 183 -17.18 -17.09 -5.01
C PRO A 183 -17.02 -15.56 -5.13
N LEU A 184 -16.49 -14.94 -4.08
CA LEU A 184 -16.17 -13.53 -4.02
C LEU A 184 -15.03 -13.17 -4.96
N GLY A 185 -15.20 -12.08 -5.72
CA GLY A 185 -14.12 -11.50 -6.50
C GLY A 185 -13.16 -10.68 -5.63
N GLU A 186 -12.00 -10.32 -6.17
CA GLU A 186 -10.96 -9.58 -5.45
C GLU A 186 -11.46 -8.26 -4.83
N ALA A 187 -12.32 -7.52 -5.54
CA ALA A 187 -12.92 -6.28 -5.03
C ALA A 187 -13.84 -6.50 -3.81
N GLU A 188 -14.47 -7.67 -3.71
CA GLU A 188 -15.33 -8.05 -2.59
C GLU A 188 -14.50 -8.49 -1.39
N VAL A 189 -13.48 -9.30 -1.63
CA VAL A 189 -12.49 -9.68 -0.63
C VAL A 189 -11.79 -8.44 -0.07
N ARG A 190 -11.40 -7.47 -0.92
CA ARG A 190 -10.85 -6.19 -0.49
C ARG A 190 -11.76 -5.48 0.49
N ARG A 191 -13.05 -5.37 0.19
CA ARG A 191 -14.00 -4.69 1.08
C ARG A 191 -14.10 -5.38 2.43
N MET A 192 -14.21 -6.71 2.45
CA MET A 192 -14.27 -7.48 3.70
C MET A 192 -12.98 -7.31 4.54
N ALA A 193 -11.82 -7.42 3.90
CA ALA A 193 -10.54 -7.29 4.59
C ALA A 193 -10.31 -5.86 5.11
N VAL A 194 -10.60 -4.83 4.30
CA VAL A 194 -10.46 -3.41 4.71
C VAL A 194 -11.42 -3.06 5.84
N GLU A 195 -12.66 -3.55 5.81
CA GLU A 195 -13.64 -3.34 6.88
C GLU A 195 -13.16 -3.93 8.22
N ALA A 196 -12.48 -5.08 8.20
CA ALA A 196 -12.02 -5.76 9.40
C ALA A 196 -10.61 -5.36 9.88
N LEU A 197 -9.69 -5.07 8.96
CA LEU A 197 -8.25 -4.87 9.23
C LEU A 197 -7.78 -3.42 9.03
N GLY A 198 -8.58 -2.58 8.37
CA GLY A 198 -8.22 -1.21 7.99
C GLY A 198 -7.51 -1.13 6.62
N GLU A 199 -7.61 0.04 5.96
CA GLU A 199 -7.05 0.25 4.62
C GLU A 199 -5.52 0.23 4.62
N ASP A 200 -4.89 0.77 5.66
CA ASP A 200 -3.43 0.87 5.75
C ASP A 200 -2.75 -0.50 5.82
N ARG A 201 -3.44 -1.55 6.27
CA ARG A 201 -2.89 -2.91 6.41
C ARG A 201 -3.10 -3.80 5.18
N CYS A 202 -4.00 -3.43 4.26
CA CYS A 202 -4.44 -4.27 3.15
C CYS A 202 -3.80 -3.85 1.81
N SER A 203 -2.65 -4.44 1.47
CA SER A 203 -2.03 -4.25 0.15
C SER A 203 -2.77 -5.00 -0.97
N ALA A 204 -2.62 -4.59 -2.23
CA ALA A 204 -3.24 -5.28 -3.38
C ALA A 204 -2.75 -6.75 -3.48
N ARG A 205 -1.45 -7.00 -3.26
CA ARG A 205 -0.86 -8.35 -3.27
C ARG A 205 -1.42 -9.22 -2.14
N PHE A 206 -1.61 -8.65 -0.95
CA PHE A 206 -2.27 -9.33 0.17
C PHE A 206 -3.70 -9.75 -0.19
N ILE A 207 -4.50 -8.84 -0.76
CA ILE A 207 -5.89 -9.12 -1.15
C ILE A 207 -5.96 -10.18 -2.26
N ALA A 208 -5.11 -10.06 -3.29
CA ALA A 208 -5.03 -11.06 -4.35
C ALA A 208 -4.70 -12.44 -3.78
N ARG A 209 -3.72 -12.53 -2.86
CA ARG A 209 -3.35 -13.80 -2.22
C ARG A 209 -4.45 -14.36 -1.31
N LEU A 210 -5.12 -13.49 -0.54
CA LEU A 210 -6.27 -13.86 0.28
C LEU A 210 -7.42 -14.41 -0.58
N CYS A 211 -7.69 -13.78 -1.72
CA CYS A 211 -8.70 -14.24 -2.68
C CYS A 211 -8.31 -15.59 -3.30
N GLU A 212 -7.05 -15.76 -3.71
CA GLU A 212 -6.54 -17.02 -4.27
C GLU A 212 -6.64 -18.16 -3.27
N ARG A 213 -6.09 -17.99 -2.06
CA ARG A 213 -6.04 -19.04 -1.03
C ARG A 213 -7.42 -19.45 -0.54
N SER A 214 -8.32 -18.48 -0.35
CA SER A 214 -9.71 -18.74 0.05
C SER A 214 -10.61 -19.25 -1.09
N GLY A 215 -10.14 -19.20 -2.34
CA GLY A 215 -10.98 -19.44 -3.52
C GLY A 215 -12.18 -18.48 -3.63
N GLY A 216 -12.10 -17.32 -2.97
CA GLY A 216 -13.22 -16.39 -2.81
C GLY A 216 -14.37 -16.92 -1.94
N ASN A 217 -14.20 -18.03 -1.21
CA ASN A 217 -15.24 -18.53 -0.31
C ASN A 217 -15.46 -17.54 0.84
N ALA A 218 -16.66 -16.97 0.93
CA ALA A 218 -16.93 -15.86 1.85
C ALA A 218 -16.69 -16.22 3.32
N GLN A 219 -16.99 -17.45 3.73
CA GLN A 219 -16.74 -17.90 5.11
C GLN A 219 -15.24 -18.10 5.36
N VAL A 220 -14.51 -18.68 4.41
CA VAL A 220 -13.06 -18.88 4.54
C VAL A 220 -12.32 -17.53 4.59
N VAL A 221 -12.73 -16.55 3.76
CA VAL A 221 -12.21 -15.18 3.84
C VAL A 221 -12.47 -14.58 5.22
N ALA A 222 -13.68 -14.72 5.76
CA ALA A 222 -14.02 -14.19 7.07
C ALA A 222 -13.20 -14.84 8.21
N ASP A 223 -13.04 -16.17 8.17
CA ASP A 223 -12.28 -16.91 9.18
C ASP A 223 -10.79 -16.54 9.14
N LEU A 224 -10.19 -16.45 7.93
CA LEU A 224 -8.79 -16.02 7.75
C LEU A 224 -8.55 -14.58 8.19
N VAL A 225 -9.45 -13.68 7.86
CA VAL A 225 -9.34 -12.27 8.26
C VAL A 225 -9.38 -12.13 9.78
N GLU A 226 -10.22 -12.91 10.48
CA GLU A 226 -10.25 -12.89 11.94
C GLU A 226 -8.99 -13.53 12.54
N GLU A 227 -8.44 -14.58 11.94
CA GLU A 227 -7.15 -15.17 12.36
C GLU A 227 -6.01 -14.15 12.22
N LEU A 228 -5.86 -13.53 11.04
CA LEU A 228 -4.84 -12.53 10.74
C LEU A 228 -4.94 -11.26 11.59
N LYS A 229 -6.14 -10.96 12.08
CA LYS A 229 -6.36 -9.87 13.05
C LYS A 229 -5.69 -10.18 14.40
N THR A 230 -5.68 -11.45 14.81
CA THR A 230 -5.08 -11.90 16.08
C THR A 230 -3.58 -12.22 15.97
N ALA A 231 -3.11 -12.66 14.80
CA ALA A 231 -1.71 -13.02 14.53
C ALA A 231 -0.73 -11.83 14.60
N GLY A 232 -1.22 -10.59 14.60
CA GLY A 232 -0.42 -9.37 14.74
C GLY A 232 0.07 -9.07 16.17
N LEU A 233 -0.25 -9.89 17.16
CA LEU A 233 0.26 -9.75 18.53
C LEU A 233 1.49 -10.67 18.71
N PRO A 234 2.70 -10.13 18.96
CA PRO A 234 3.87 -10.97 19.17
C PRO A 234 3.65 -11.91 20.37
N SER A 235 3.76 -13.22 20.11
CA SER A 235 3.77 -14.23 21.16
C SER A 235 5.12 -14.19 21.89
N GLY A 236 5.24 -13.27 22.85
CA GLY A 236 6.37 -13.16 23.77
C GLY A 236 7.27 -11.94 23.52
N GLY A 237 7.19 -10.94 24.41
CA GLY A 237 8.18 -9.85 24.54
C GLY A 237 7.59 -8.44 24.49
N SER A 238 7.61 -7.76 25.65
CA SER A 238 7.49 -6.32 25.89
C SER A 238 6.55 -5.49 25.00
N ALA A 239 5.39 -5.12 25.56
CA ALA A 239 4.48 -4.13 25.01
C ALA A 239 5.09 -2.71 25.02
N THR A 240 5.65 -2.29 23.90
CA THR A 240 5.72 -0.88 23.49
C THR A 240 4.78 -0.66 22.31
N VAL A 241 3.83 0.25 22.49
CA VAL A 241 2.84 0.65 21.48
C VAL A 241 3.55 1.30 20.28
N VAL A 242 3.95 0.49 19.31
CA VAL A 242 4.39 0.89 17.98
C VAL A 242 3.54 0.09 16.98
N GLY A 243 3.00 0.79 15.98
CA GLY A 243 1.86 0.35 15.16
C GLY A 243 1.94 -1.06 14.59
N LEU A 244 0.83 -1.78 14.64
CA LEU A 244 0.64 -3.08 14.00
C LEU A 244 0.99 -2.96 12.50
N GLY A 245 2.01 -3.68 12.05
CA GLY A 245 2.51 -3.63 10.67
C GLY A 245 1.49 -4.02 9.60
N ARG A 246 1.83 -3.70 8.35
CA ARG A 246 1.11 -4.14 7.14
C ARG A 246 1.13 -5.66 7.03
N LEU A 247 0.03 -6.24 6.54
CA LEU A 247 -0.04 -7.66 6.22
C LEU A 247 0.39 -7.89 4.76
N THR A 248 1.09 -9.00 4.55
CA THR A 248 1.74 -9.41 3.32
C THR A 248 1.09 -10.68 2.76
N ALA A 249 1.38 -11.01 1.50
CA ALA A 249 0.95 -12.29 0.93
C ALA A 249 1.52 -13.51 1.69
N ARG A 250 2.69 -13.36 2.33
CA ARG A 250 3.32 -14.39 3.14
C ARG A 250 2.52 -14.68 4.40
N ASP A 251 1.98 -13.65 5.06
CA ASP A 251 1.13 -13.83 6.24
C ASP A 251 -0.13 -14.66 5.92
N VAL A 252 -0.71 -14.45 4.73
CA VAL A 252 -1.82 -15.30 4.24
C VAL A 252 -1.36 -16.73 3.98
N ASP A 253 -0.12 -16.90 3.53
CA ASP A 253 0.42 -18.22 3.22
C ASP A 253 0.71 -19.08 4.44
N GLU A 254 1.19 -18.42 5.50
CA GLU A 254 1.50 -18.99 6.81
C GLU A 254 0.27 -19.16 7.71
N ALA A 255 -0.84 -18.49 7.41
CA ALA A 255 -2.11 -18.65 8.12
C ALA A 255 -2.57 -20.12 8.11
N ALA A 256 -3.07 -20.57 9.27
CA ALA A 256 -3.58 -21.92 9.41
C ALA A 256 -4.82 -22.13 8.55
N VAL A 257 -5.12 -23.40 8.24
CA VAL A 257 -6.40 -23.71 7.58
C VAL A 257 -7.52 -23.50 8.58
N PRO A 258 -8.57 -22.70 8.27
CA PRO A 258 -9.69 -22.52 9.17
C PRO A 258 -10.30 -23.84 9.60
N VAL A 259 -10.53 -24.01 10.91
CA VAL A 259 -11.03 -25.27 11.50
C VAL A 259 -12.30 -25.76 10.81
N ARG A 260 -13.25 -24.85 10.51
CA ARG A 260 -14.51 -25.18 9.82
C ARG A 260 -14.29 -25.75 8.43
N LEU A 261 -13.31 -25.21 7.69
CA LEU A 261 -12.96 -25.71 6.36
C LEU A 261 -12.30 -27.08 6.46
N ALA A 262 -11.38 -27.25 7.42
CA ALA A 262 -10.71 -28.52 7.68
C ALA A 262 -11.72 -29.62 8.05
N GLU A 263 -12.62 -29.39 9.02
CA GLU A 263 -13.65 -30.36 9.41
C GLU A 263 -14.57 -30.75 8.25
N LEU A 264 -14.95 -29.79 7.41
CA LEU A 264 -15.81 -30.03 6.26
C LEU A 264 -15.16 -30.98 5.25
N VAL A 265 -13.95 -30.68 4.79
CA VAL A 265 -13.28 -31.51 3.77
C VAL A 265 -12.86 -32.86 4.34
N VAL A 266 -12.38 -32.89 5.58
CA VAL A 266 -11.97 -34.14 6.26
C VAL A 266 -13.17 -35.04 6.49
N GLY A 267 -14.33 -34.49 6.89
CA GLY A 267 -15.57 -35.24 7.05
C GLY A 267 -16.03 -35.87 5.73
N ARG A 268 -16.00 -35.12 4.62
CA ARG A 268 -16.35 -35.64 3.30
C ARG A 268 -15.36 -36.72 2.82
N MET A 269 -14.06 -36.52 3.03
CA MET A 269 -13.03 -37.51 2.70
C MET A 269 -13.18 -38.79 3.53
N ALA A 270 -13.51 -38.68 4.82
CA ALA A 270 -13.69 -39.83 5.70
C ALA A 270 -14.88 -40.72 5.31
N ALA A 271 -15.89 -40.15 4.64
CA ALA A 271 -17.05 -40.89 4.12
C ALA A 271 -16.75 -41.70 2.84
N LEU A 272 -15.60 -41.48 2.20
CA LEU A 272 -15.20 -42.21 1.01
C LEU A 272 -14.57 -43.57 1.34
N ASP A 273 -14.60 -44.49 0.39
CA ASP A 273 -13.85 -45.74 0.44
C ASP A 273 -12.33 -45.53 0.25
N GLU A 274 -11.53 -46.59 0.37
CA GLU A 274 -10.06 -46.50 0.36
C GLU A 274 -9.48 -45.98 -0.97
N GLU A 275 -9.93 -46.50 -2.11
CA GLU A 275 -9.40 -46.06 -3.42
C GLU A 275 -9.73 -44.59 -3.75
N PRO A 276 -10.99 -44.11 -3.58
CA PRO A 276 -11.29 -42.68 -3.72
C PRO A 276 -10.48 -41.79 -2.77
N ARG A 277 -10.22 -42.24 -1.53
CA ARG A 277 -9.35 -41.49 -0.59
C ARG A 277 -7.94 -41.32 -1.14
N ARG A 278 -7.36 -42.33 -1.80
CA ARG A 278 -6.03 -42.22 -2.41
C ARG A 278 -5.99 -41.19 -3.55
N VAL A 279 -7.06 -41.08 -4.34
CA VAL A 279 -7.18 -40.03 -5.37
C VAL A 279 -7.26 -38.64 -4.74
N VAL A 280 -7.99 -38.49 -3.63
CA VAL A 280 -8.04 -37.23 -2.87
C VAL A 280 -6.66 -36.86 -2.30
N TRP A 281 -5.92 -37.83 -1.75
CA TRP A 281 -4.55 -37.61 -1.28
C TRP A 281 -3.59 -37.22 -2.41
N ALA A 282 -3.72 -37.87 -3.58
CA ALA A 282 -2.96 -37.50 -4.77
C ALA A 282 -3.23 -36.05 -5.19
N ALA A 283 -4.49 -35.62 -5.20
CA ALA A 283 -4.86 -34.24 -5.47
C ALA A 283 -4.25 -33.27 -4.43
N ALA A 284 -4.21 -33.66 -3.16
CA ALA A 284 -3.69 -32.82 -2.08
C ALA A 284 -2.16 -32.63 -2.21
N VAL A 285 -1.45 -33.68 -2.61
CA VAL A 285 0.00 -33.64 -2.87
C VAL A 285 0.34 -32.82 -4.13
N LEU A 286 -0.48 -32.92 -5.17
CA LEU A 286 -0.30 -32.13 -6.39
C LEU A 286 -0.60 -30.63 -6.18
N ASP A 287 -1.48 -30.28 -5.23
CA ASP A 287 -1.75 -28.91 -4.76
C ASP A 287 -2.31 -27.95 -5.86
N LYS A 288 -2.65 -28.50 -7.04
CA LYS A 288 -3.32 -27.82 -8.15
C LYS A 288 -4.19 -28.83 -8.89
N ALA A 289 -5.17 -28.33 -9.63
CA ALA A 289 -6.01 -29.18 -10.47
C ALA A 289 -5.17 -29.99 -11.47
N ALA A 290 -5.53 -31.25 -11.63
CA ALA A 290 -4.79 -32.25 -12.39
C ALA A 290 -5.74 -33.10 -13.23
N THR A 291 -5.22 -33.77 -14.26
CA THR A 291 -6.03 -34.64 -15.11
C THR A 291 -6.36 -35.96 -14.41
N GLU A 292 -7.34 -36.70 -14.94
CA GLU A 292 -7.67 -38.06 -14.47
C GLU A 292 -6.43 -38.97 -14.45
N ASP A 293 -5.63 -38.95 -15.52
CA ASP A 293 -4.44 -39.79 -15.65
C ASP A 293 -3.38 -39.45 -14.59
N GLU A 294 -3.17 -38.16 -14.32
CA GLU A 294 -2.20 -37.68 -13.34
C GLU A 294 -2.61 -38.07 -11.92
N LEU A 295 -3.88 -37.89 -11.57
CA LEU A 295 -4.42 -38.28 -10.27
C LEU A 295 -4.35 -39.80 -10.08
N THR A 296 -4.70 -40.55 -11.11
CA THR A 296 -4.66 -42.02 -11.10
C THR A 296 -3.24 -42.55 -10.91
N PHE A 297 -2.28 -41.98 -11.64
CA PHE A 297 -0.87 -42.37 -11.54
C PHE A 297 -0.30 -42.07 -10.15
N VAL A 298 -0.50 -40.84 -9.63
CA VAL A 298 0.00 -40.46 -8.30
C VAL A 298 -0.65 -41.31 -7.22
N ALA A 299 -1.97 -41.55 -7.31
CA ALA A 299 -2.67 -42.45 -6.39
C ALA A 299 -2.16 -43.89 -6.45
N GLY A 300 -1.58 -44.33 -7.57
CA GLY A 300 -1.11 -45.70 -7.81
C GLY A 300 -2.23 -46.68 -8.07
N LEU A 301 -3.23 -46.25 -8.84
CA LEU A 301 -4.37 -47.07 -9.22
C LEU A 301 -4.26 -47.45 -10.70
N SER A 302 -5.01 -48.48 -11.11
CA SER A 302 -5.21 -48.79 -12.53
C SER A 302 -6.08 -47.71 -13.19
N ALA A 303 -6.09 -47.60 -14.52
CA ALA A 303 -6.94 -46.62 -15.22
C ALA A 303 -8.45 -46.78 -14.88
N GLU A 304 -8.94 -48.02 -14.81
CA GLU A 304 -10.34 -48.30 -14.47
C GLU A 304 -10.65 -47.97 -13.01
N GLY A 305 -9.79 -48.39 -12.07
CA GLY A 305 -9.94 -48.08 -10.65
C GLY A 305 -9.82 -46.59 -10.36
N GLY A 306 -8.89 -45.90 -11.03
CA GLY A 306 -8.69 -44.46 -10.95
C GLY A 306 -9.92 -43.66 -11.40
N ARG A 307 -10.53 -44.04 -12.53
CA ARG A 307 -11.78 -43.42 -13.00
C ARG A 307 -12.94 -43.60 -12.03
N ALA A 308 -13.14 -44.81 -11.53
CA ALA A 308 -14.18 -45.10 -10.55
C ALA A 308 -13.95 -44.30 -9.25
N ALA A 309 -12.70 -44.29 -8.76
CA ALA A 309 -12.28 -43.57 -7.57
C ALA A 309 -12.45 -42.05 -7.70
N LEU A 310 -12.07 -41.47 -8.85
CA LEU A 310 -12.26 -40.06 -9.15
C LEU A 310 -13.75 -39.70 -9.21
N THR A 311 -14.56 -40.52 -9.88
CA THR A 311 -16.02 -40.31 -9.98
C THR A 311 -16.65 -40.31 -8.58
N ALA A 312 -16.25 -41.24 -7.72
CA ALA A 312 -16.70 -41.28 -6.33
C ALA A 312 -16.25 -40.05 -5.53
N ALA A 313 -15.02 -39.57 -5.71
CA ALA A 313 -14.54 -38.35 -5.04
C ALA A 313 -15.28 -37.07 -5.51
N LEU A 314 -15.69 -37.02 -6.78
CA LEU A 314 -16.53 -35.95 -7.34
C LEU A 314 -17.96 -36.03 -6.80
N SER A 315 -18.55 -37.23 -6.79
CA SER A 315 -19.89 -37.46 -6.25
C SER A 315 -19.97 -37.19 -4.75
N GLY A 316 -18.91 -37.49 -3.99
CA GLY A 316 -18.77 -37.15 -2.58
C GLY A 316 -18.38 -35.69 -2.30
N ALA A 317 -18.27 -34.86 -3.35
CA ALA A 317 -17.98 -33.44 -3.27
C ALA A 317 -16.70 -33.07 -2.49
N VAL A 318 -15.71 -33.96 -2.52
CA VAL A 318 -14.36 -33.70 -1.98
C VAL A 318 -13.51 -33.02 -3.05
N LEU A 319 -13.61 -33.50 -4.29
CA LEU A 319 -12.99 -32.89 -5.45
C LEU A 319 -14.06 -32.26 -6.35
N ASN A 320 -13.63 -31.35 -7.21
CA ASN A 320 -14.47 -30.65 -8.16
C ASN A 320 -13.75 -30.53 -9.50
N GLU A 321 -14.51 -30.51 -10.60
CA GLU A 321 -13.98 -30.19 -11.92
C GLU A 321 -13.80 -28.66 -12.03
N SER A 322 -12.55 -28.21 -12.06
CA SER A 322 -12.19 -26.77 -12.13
C SER A 322 -12.08 -26.24 -13.56
N GLY A 323 -12.25 -27.12 -14.55
CA GLY A 323 -12.18 -26.86 -15.99
C GLY A 323 -12.24 -28.19 -16.74
N LEU A 324 -12.41 -28.16 -18.07
CA LEU A 324 -12.60 -29.38 -18.86
C LEU A 324 -11.49 -30.41 -18.59
N GLY A 325 -11.85 -31.53 -17.97
CA GLY A 325 -10.94 -32.65 -17.69
C GLY A 325 -9.88 -32.38 -16.62
N HIS A 326 -10.07 -31.36 -15.78
CA HIS A 326 -9.16 -31.03 -14.67
C HIS A 326 -9.89 -31.01 -13.33
N TYR A 327 -9.36 -31.77 -12.38
CA TYR A 327 -10.00 -32.05 -11.10
C TYR A 327 -9.09 -31.63 -9.95
N GLY A 328 -9.67 -31.03 -8.92
CA GLY A 328 -8.94 -30.58 -7.74
C GLY A 328 -9.87 -30.14 -6.62
N PHE A 329 -9.29 -29.56 -5.56
CA PHE A 329 -10.06 -28.97 -4.49
C PHE A 329 -10.75 -27.69 -4.96
N ARG A 330 -11.90 -27.41 -4.36
CA ARG A 330 -12.74 -26.27 -4.71
C ARG A 330 -12.21 -25.00 -4.05
N VAL A 331 -11.83 -25.12 -2.78
CA VAL A 331 -11.09 -24.08 -2.06
C VAL A 331 -9.64 -24.55 -1.93
N PRO A 332 -8.65 -23.80 -2.44
CA PRO A 332 -7.25 -24.26 -2.44
C PRO A 332 -6.71 -24.71 -1.07
N MET A 333 -7.14 -24.08 0.02
CA MET A 333 -6.74 -24.47 1.39
C MET A 333 -7.29 -25.82 1.87
N GLU A 334 -8.28 -26.41 1.20
CA GLU A 334 -8.76 -27.78 1.49
C GLU A 334 -7.65 -28.81 1.27
N ALA A 335 -6.81 -28.60 0.24
CA ALA A 335 -5.66 -29.46 -0.04
C ALA A 335 -4.71 -29.52 1.16
N ALA A 336 -4.44 -28.38 1.81
CA ALA A 336 -3.57 -28.30 2.97
C ALA A 336 -4.16 -29.04 4.19
N ALA A 337 -5.48 -28.95 4.43
CA ALA A 337 -6.14 -29.69 5.50
C ALA A 337 -6.06 -31.21 5.29
N VAL A 338 -6.30 -31.68 4.07
CA VAL A 338 -6.14 -33.10 3.73
C VAL A 338 -4.67 -33.52 3.86
N TYR A 339 -3.75 -32.72 3.33
CA TYR A 339 -2.31 -33.00 3.32
C TYR A 339 -1.75 -33.23 4.73
N GLN A 340 -2.19 -32.45 5.72
CA GLN A 340 -1.77 -32.57 7.11
C GLN A 340 -2.10 -33.93 7.74
N LEU A 341 -3.12 -34.65 7.24
CA LEU A 341 -3.51 -35.96 7.73
C LEU A 341 -2.71 -37.12 7.12
N LEU A 342 -1.92 -36.88 6.08
CA LEU A 342 -1.18 -37.96 5.41
C LEU A 342 -0.04 -38.48 6.32
N PRO A 343 0.00 -39.81 6.57
CA PRO A 343 1.15 -40.43 7.22
C PRO A 343 2.44 -40.18 6.43
N GLY A 344 3.55 -39.96 7.13
CA GLY A 344 4.85 -39.63 6.53
C GLY A 344 5.28 -40.56 5.37
N PRO A 345 5.23 -41.90 5.52
CA PRO A 345 5.61 -42.83 4.45
C PRO A 345 4.75 -42.70 3.19
N VAL A 346 3.43 -42.59 3.34
CA VAL A 346 2.48 -42.43 2.23
C VAL A 346 2.71 -41.10 1.53
N ARG A 347 2.90 -40.03 2.31
CA ARG A 347 3.21 -38.70 1.79
C ARG A 347 4.49 -38.71 0.95
N ARG A 348 5.56 -39.34 1.43
CA ARG A 348 6.82 -39.46 0.68
C ARG A 348 6.65 -40.22 -0.64
N GLU A 349 5.90 -41.32 -0.63
CA GLU A 349 5.59 -42.10 -1.83
C GLU A 349 4.78 -41.29 -2.87
N LEU A 350 3.73 -40.60 -2.42
CA LEU A 350 2.90 -39.76 -3.30
C LEU A 350 3.71 -38.60 -3.88
N HIS A 351 4.60 -37.97 -3.10
CA HIS A 351 5.50 -36.93 -3.59
C HIS A 351 6.46 -37.45 -4.67
N ALA A 352 7.00 -38.66 -4.51
CA ALA A 352 7.87 -39.26 -5.52
C ALA A 352 7.13 -39.45 -6.86
N ARG A 353 5.93 -40.03 -6.83
CA ARG A 353 5.11 -40.19 -8.05
C ARG A 353 4.64 -38.86 -8.63
N ALA A 354 4.33 -37.88 -7.79
CA ALA A 354 4.00 -36.54 -8.24
C ALA A 354 5.19 -35.88 -8.95
N ALA A 355 6.42 -36.08 -8.46
CA ALA A 355 7.63 -35.63 -9.14
C ALA A 355 7.77 -36.29 -10.53
N ASP A 356 7.54 -37.61 -10.65
CA ASP A 356 7.59 -38.32 -11.93
C ASP A 356 6.61 -37.74 -12.97
N VAL A 357 5.37 -37.48 -12.54
CA VAL A 357 4.34 -36.86 -13.39
C VAL A 357 4.75 -35.46 -13.83
N LEU A 358 5.25 -34.63 -12.92
CA LEU A 358 5.64 -33.27 -13.24
C LEU A 358 6.87 -33.22 -14.16
N ALA A 359 7.80 -34.16 -14.04
CA ALA A 359 9.02 -34.22 -14.85
C ALA A 359 8.74 -34.47 -16.35
N VAL A 360 7.64 -35.17 -16.67
CA VAL A 360 7.25 -35.46 -18.06
C VAL A 360 6.36 -34.39 -18.70
N ARG A 361 5.79 -33.46 -17.90
CA ARG A 361 4.97 -32.35 -18.44
C ARG A 361 5.79 -31.44 -19.36
N ARG A 362 5.09 -30.79 -20.31
CA ARG A 362 5.68 -29.81 -21.22
C ARG A 362 4.82 -28.54 -21.23
N PRO A 363 5.36 -27.37 -20.81
CA PRO A 363 6.67 -27.18 -20.17
C PRO A 363 6.76 -27.87 -18.80
N VAL A 364 7.99 -28.17 -18.33
CA VAL A 364 8.21 -28.76 -17.01
C VAL A 364 8.03 -27.67 -15.95
N PRO A 365 7.16 -27.86 -14.94
CA PRO A 365 6.97 -26.86 -13.89
C PRO A 365 8.05 -27.02 -12.80
N TRP A 366 9.29 -26.60 -13.06
CA TRP A 366 10.45 -26.88 -12.21
C TRP A 366 10.27 -26.50 -10.74
N ALA A 367 9.69 -25.33 -10.45
CA ALA A 367 9.44 -24.92 -9.06
C ALA A 367 8.51 -25.88 -8.31
N ARG A 368 7.52 -26.46 -8.99
CA ARG A 368 6.64 -27.49 -8.41
C ARG A 368 7.38 -28.81 -8.29
N LEU A 369 8.11 -29.22 -9.33
CA LEU A 369 8.90 -30.45 -9.33
C LEU A 369 9.91 -30.46 -8.18
N ALA A 370 10.65 -29.37 -7.99
CA ALA A 370 11.58 -29.16 -6.88
C ALA A 370 10.91 -29.40 -5.52
N ARG A 371 9.73 -28.81 -5.28
CA ARG A 371 8.96 -29.02 -4.04
C ARG A 371 8.60 -30.49 -3.82
N GLN A 372 8.17 -31.19 -4.87
CA GLN A 372 7.84 -32.62 -4.80
C GLN A 372 9.08 -33.48 -4.51
N GLN A 373 10.21 -33.21 -5.16
CA GLN A 373 11.47 -33.94 -4.97
C GLN A 373 12.02 -33.76 -3.55
N LEU A 374 12.01 -32.53 -3.01
CA LEU A 374 12.43 -32.28 -1.64
C LEU A 374 11.57 -33.06 -0.64
N ALA A 375 10.24 -33.02 -0.81
CA ALA A 375 9.32 -33.75 0.06
C ALA A 375 9.41 -35.28 -0.11
N ALA A 376 9.86 -35.78 -1.26
CA ALA A 376 10.22 -37.18 -1.48
C ALA A 376 11.61 -37.56 -0.92
N GLY A 377 12.42 -36.57 -0.50
CA GLY A 377 13.80 -36.74 -0.01
C GLY A 377 14.85 -36.91 -1.11
N GLY A 378 14.55 -36.50 -2.36
CA GLY A 378 15.47 -36.51 -3.50
C GLY A 378 16.26 -35.21 -3.61
N ILE A 379 17.31 -35.06 -2.80
CA ILE A 379 18.01 -33.78 -2.60
C ILE A 379 18.82 -33.33 -3.83
N ALA A 380 19.48 -34.26 -4.52
CA ALA A 380 20.23 -33.94 -5.73
C ALA A 380 19.31 -33.43 -6.86
N ASP A 381 18.23 -34.17 -7.15
CA ASP A 381 17.26 -33.80 -8.18
C ASP A 381 16.53 -32.50 -7.82
N TRP A 382 16.26 -32.28 -6.53
CA TRP A 382 15.69 -31.04 -6.02
C TRP A 382 16.56 -29.84 -6.33
N LEU A 383 17.87 -29.89 -6.04
CA LEU A 383 18.79 -28.78 -6.29
C LEU A 383 18.88 -28.46 -7.79
N GLU A 384 18.93 -29.48 -8.65
CA GLU A 384 18.92 -29.28 -10.10
C GLU A 384 17.62 -28.60 -10.57
N SER A 385 16.48 -29.02 -10.02
CA SER A 385 15.18 -28.41 -10.34
C SER A 385 15.05 -26.99 -9.79
N VAL A 386 15.60 -26.68 -8.60
CA VAL A 386 15.67 -25.31 -8.06
C VAL A 386 16.49 -24.42 -8.99
N GLU A 387 17.65 -24.88 -9.44
CA GLU A 387 18.49 -24.11 -10.36
C GLU A 387 17.75 -23.79 -11.66
N LYS A 388 17.08 -24.77 -12.26
CA LYS A 388 16.27 -24.58 -13.48
C LYS A 388 15.08 -23.65 -13.24
N ALA A 389 14.38 -23.81 -12.13
CA ALA A 389 13.26 -22.95 -11.76
C ALA A 389 13.70 -21.49 -11.55
N ALA A 390 14.81 -21.28 -10.84
CA ALA A 390 15.37 -19.96 -10.63
C ALA A 390 15.85 -19.35 -11.95
N ARG A 391 16.47 -20.13 -12.84
CA ARG A 391 16.90 -19.67 -14.16
C ARG A 391 15.72 -19.27 -15.04
N GLU A 392 14.66 -20.07 -15.12
CA GLU A 392 13.44 -19.72 -15.88
C GLU A 392 12.79 -18.44 -15.35
N ALA A 393 12.75 -18.26 -14.02
CA ALA A 393 12.23 -17.05 -13.40
C ALA A 393 13.10 -15.82 -13.75
N VAL A 394 14.44 -15.96 -13.69
CA VAL A 394 15.38 -14.90 -14.10
C VAL A 394 15.25 -14.56 -15.59
N ASP A 395 15.15 -15.57 -16.47
CA ASP A 395 15.02 -15.38 -17.91
C ASP A 395 13.67 -14.73 -18.29
N ALA A 396 12.63 -14.97 -17.48
CA ALA A 396 11.34 -14.29 -17.59
C ALA A 396 11.33 -12.87 -16.95
N GLY A 397 12.41 -12.46 -16.30
CA GLY A 397 12.54 -11.17 -15.60
C GLY A 397 11.82 -11.12 -14.24
N ASP A 398 11.36 -12.26 -13.72
CA ASP A 398 10.69 -12.36 -12.41
C ASP A 398 11.70 -12.79 -11.33
N HIS A 399 12.42 -11.81 -10.78
CA HIS A 399 13.48 -12.07 -9.81
C HIS A 399 12.96 -12.50 -8.43
N GLN A 400 11.72 -12.16 -8.05
CA GLN A 400 11.24 -12.44 -6.68
C GLN A 400 11.09 -13.95 -6.41
N PRO A 401 10.44 -14.74 -7.28
CA PRO A 401 10.40 -16.19 -7.13
C PRO A 401 11.79 -16.83 -7.15
N ALA A 402 12.70 -16.33 -7.98
CA ALA A 402 14.07 -16.81 -8.01
C ALA A 402 14.78 -16.59 -6.66
N ILE A 403 14.67 -15.39 -6.09
CA ILE A 403 15.24 -15.06 -4.77
C ILE A 403 14.70 -16.01 -3.71
N SER A 404 13.38 -16.17 -3.60
CA SER A 404 12.78 -17.03 -2.57
C SER A 404 13.22 -18.50 -2.72
N LEU A 405 13.22 -19.04 -3.94
CA LEU A 405 13.67 -20.41 -4.19
C LEU A 405 15.15 -20.63 -3.80
N LEU A 406 16.00 -19.65 -4.10
CA LEU A 406 17.44 -19.74 -3.83
C LEU A 406 17.76 -19.52 -2.35
N GLU A 407 17.03 -18.63 -1.66
CA GLU A 407 17.12 -18.45 -0.20
C GLU A 407 16.78 -19.75 0.53
N ASP A 408 15.65 -20.37 0.18
CA ASP A 408 15.20 -21.62 0.79
C ASP A 408 16.20 -22.75 0.54
N ALA A 409 16.72 -22.84 -0.69
CA ALA A 409 17.72 -23.85 -1.03
C ALA A 409 19.02 -23.65 -0.26
N LEU A 410 19.57 -22.44 -0.21
CA LEU A 410 20.83 -22.14 0.49
C LEU A 410 20.70 -22.19 2.02
N ALA A 411 19.49 -22.02 2.57
CA ALA A 411 19.21 -22.24 3.98
C ALA A 411 19.25 -23.73 4.36
N HIS A 412 18.99 -24.64 3.41
CA HIS A 412 18.97 -26.08 3.66
C HIS A 412 20.39 -26.65 3.92
N PRO A 413 20.62 -27.44 4.99
CA PRO A 413 21.95 -27.96 5.33
C PRO A 413 22.62 -28.77 4.21
N GLU A 414 21.87 -29.65 3.55
CA GLU A 414 22.40 -30.57 2.53
C GLU A 414 22.69 -29.90 1.17
N ALA A 415 22.07 -28.73 0.92
CA ALA A 415 22.40 -27.91 -0.25
C ALA A 415 23.80 -27.31 -0.11
N ARG A 416 24.18 -26.93 1.11
CA ARG A 416 25.49 -26.31 1.40
C ARG A 416 26.66 -27.26 1.18
N SER A 417 26.45 -28.57 1.31
CA SER A 417 27.47 -29.58 0.99
C SER A 417 27.62 -29.87 -0.51
N SER A 418 26.67 -29.43 -1.34
CA SER A 418 26.50 -29.90 -2.73
C SER A 418 26.85 -28.82 -3.79
N ASN A 419 27.80 -27.93 -3.48
CA ASN A 419 28.26 -26.78 -4.29
C ASN A 419 27.36 -25.52 -4.25
N PRO A 420 27.41 -24.72 -3.16
CA PRO A 420 26.56 -23.53 -2.98
C PRO A 420 26.91 -22.35 -3.89
N ALA A 421 28.07 -22.37 -4.55
CA ALA A 421 28.63 -21.25 -5.29
C ALA A 421 27.68 -20.73 -6.38
N GLN A 422 27.15 -21.63 -7.22
CA GLN A 422 26.34 -21.24 -8.36
C GLN A 422 25.00 -20.65 -7.94
N LEU A 423 24.32 -21.29 -6.99
CA LEU A 423 23.05 -20.81 -6.43
C LEU A 423 23.22 -19.46 -5.73
N ALA A 424 24.31 -19.29 -4.97
CA ALA A 424 24.60 -18.02 -4.30
C ALA A 424 24.91 -16.89 -5.28
N LEU A 425 25.63 -17.17 -6.38
CA LEU A 425 25.86 -16.18 -7.44
C LEU A 425 24.56 -15.80 -8.17
N MET A 426 23.63 -16.74 -8.37
CA MET A 426 22.32 -16.44 -8.94
C MET A 426 21.47 -15.61 -7.97
N LEU A 427 21.54 -15.92 -6.66
CA LEU A 427 20.82 -15.19 -5.61
C LEU A 427 21.32 -13.75 -5.53
N ALA A 428 22.63 -13.56 -5.44
CA ALA A 428 23.25 -12.25 -5.33
C ALA A 428 22.89 -11.35 -6.53
N ARG A 429 23.00 -11.87 -7.76
CA ARG A 429 22.61 -11.15 -8.98
C ARG A 429 21.12 -10.84 -9.03
N SER A 430 20.27 -11.80 -8.69
CA SER A 430 18.82 -11.62 -8.71
C SER A 430 18.37 -10.60 -7.67
N ALA A 431 18.98 -10.59 -6.49
CA ALA A 431 18.70 -9.64 -5.41
C ALA A 431 19.07 -8.20 -5.78
N VAL A 432 20.14 -8.00 -6.56
CA VAL A 432 20.54 -6.67 -7.04
C VAL A 432 19.58 -6.12 -8.10
N VAL A 433 19.16 -6.96 -9.05
CA VAL A 433 18.24 -6.53 -10.14
C VAL A 433 16.80 -6.41 -9.64
N GLY A 434 16.37 -7.39 -8.83
CA GLY A 434 15.13 -7.39 -8.06
C GLY A 434 15.27 -6.67 -6.72
N LEU A 435 14.51 -7.14 -5.73
CA LEU A 435 14.54 -6.62 -4.36
C LEU A 435 14.96 -7.75 -3.41
N GLY A 436 16.17 -7.66 -2.88
CA GLY A 436 16.67 -8.56 -1.85
C GLY A 436 16.13 -8.21 -0.48
N SER A 437 16.11 -9.19 0.42
CA SER A 437 15.65 -9.05 1.81
C SER A 437 16.82 -9.10 2.80
N ASP A 438 16.55 -8.81 4.08
CA ASP A 438 17.52 -9.08 5.16
C ASP A 438 17.91 -10.56 5.22
N GLN A 439 16.97 -11.47 4.93
CA GLN A 439 17.24 -12.90 4.80
C GLN A 439 18.24 -13.17 3.66
N THR A 440 18.12 -12.48 2.52
CA THR A 440 19.10 -12.59 1.43
C THR A 440 20.50 -12.21 1.91
N VAL A 441 20.64 -11.10 2.64
CA VAL A 441 21.94 -10.65 3.18
C VAL A 441 22.53 -11.71 4.11
N GLU A 442 21.73 -12.27 5.02
CA GLU A 442 22.17 -13.31 5.93
C GLU A 442 22.64 -14.57 5.20
N VAL A 443 21.86 -15.04 4.22
CA VAL A 443 22.21 -16.22 3.42
C VAL A 443 23.52 -15.99 2.67
N LEU A 444 23.69 -14.86 1.99
CA LEU A 444 24.91 -14.54 1.25
C LEU A 444 26.13 -14.41 2.17
N ARG A 445 25.98 -13.79 3.35
CA ARG A 445 27.07 -13.69 4.35
C ARG A 445 27.53 -15.07 4.83
N ARG A 446 26.60 -15.96 5.14
CA ARG A 446 26.93 -17.33 5.55
C ARG A 446 27.68 -18.10 4.45
N VAL A 447 27.36 -17.85 3.18
CA VAL A 447 28.06 -18.51 2.05
C VAL A 447 29.48 -17.96 1.87
N ILE A 448 29.70 -16.64 1.95
CA ILE A 448 31.04 -16.06 1.77
C ILE A 448 32.00 -16.34 2.93
N ASP A 449 31.48 -16.71 4.10
CA ASP A 449 32.26 -17.14 5.26
C ASP A 449 32.79 -18.59 5.13
N ASP A 450 32.36 -19.34 4.11
CA ASP A 450 32.87 -20.68 3.82
C ASP A 450 34.31 -20.60 3.26
N PRO A 451 35.32 -21.16 3.98
CA PRO A 451 36.71 -21.14 3.54
C PRO A 451 36.95 -21.98 2.27
N ALA A 452 36.05 -22.91 1.93
CA ALA A 452 36.16 -23.73 0.72
C ALA A 452 35.77 -22.96 -0.56
N LEU A 453 35.14 -21.79 -0.43
CA LEU A 453 34.68 -21.01 -1.58
C LEU A 453 35.87 -20.34 -2.31
N PRO A 454 36.04 -20.53 -3.63
CA PRO A 454 37.10 -19.88 -4.39
C PRO A 454 37.06 -18.35 -4.27
N ALA A 455 38.22 -17.71 -4.14
CA ALA A 455 38.32 -16.25 -3.94
C ALA A 455 37.59 -15.44 -5.02
N VAL A 456 37.67 -15.85 -6.28
CA VAL A 456 36.97 -15.16 -7.38
C VAL A 456 35.45 -15.23 -7.21
N VAL A 457 34.90 -16.40 -6.86
CA VAL A 457 33.45 -16.57 -6.62
C VAL A 457 33.00 -15.75 -5.42
N ARG A 458 33.78 -15.79 -4.34
CA ARG A 458 33.53 -14.97 -3.15
C ARG A 458 33.53 -13.48 -3.50
N GLY A 459 34.49 -13.04 -4.31
CA GLY A 459 34.57 -11.67 -4.80
C GLY A 459 33.35 -11.25 -5.62
N GLU A 460 32.83 -12.13 -6.48
CA GLU A 460 31.60 -11.87 -7.25
C GLU A 460 30.37 -11.72 -6.34
N ILE A 461 30.22 -12.59 -5.33
CA ILE A 461 29.13 -12.47 -4.35
C ILE A 461 29.28 -11.18 -3.54
N ARG A 462 30.51 -10.82 -3.11
CA ARG A 462 30.78 -9.59 -2.37
C ARG A 462 30.48 -8.33 -3.17
N LEU A 463 30.72 -8.34 -4.49
CA LEU A 463 30.36 -7.24 -5.38
C LEU A 463 28.84 -6.97 -5.31
N ASP A 464 28.02 -7.99 -5.55
CA ASP A 464 26.56 -7.82 -5.56
C ASP A 464 25.98 -7.58 -4.14
N LEU A 465 26.55 -8.22 -3.11
CA LEU A 465 26.19 -7.99 -1.71
C LEU A 465 26.50 -6.55 -1.27
N GLY A 466 27.64 -6.00 -1.70
CA GLY A 466 28.01 -4.61 -1.40
C GLY A 466 26.99 -3.61 -1.94
N LEU A 467 26.47 -3.89 -3.14
CA LEU A 467 25.45 -3.07 -3.79
C LEU A 467 24.10 -3.21 -3.08
N LEU A 468 23.70 -4.42 -2.71
CA LEU A 468 22.49 -4.70 -1.92
C LEU A 468 22.51 -3.94 -0.58
N LEU A 469 23.61 -4.05 0.16
CA LEU A 469 23.79 -3.38 1.45
C LEU A 469 23.71 -1.86 1.32
N SER A 470 24.32 -1.29 0.28
CA SER A 470 24.35 0.16 0.07
C SER A 470 23.00 0.71 -0.39
N ASN A 471 22.38 0.08 -1.38
CA ASN A 471 21.22 0.64 -2.08
C ASN A 471 19.89 0.25 -1.46
N GLN A 472 19.77 -1.00 -1.00
CA GLN A 472 18.49 -1.56 -0.56
C GLN A 472 18.39 -1.65 0.96
N VAL A 473 19.46 -1.98 1.68
CA VAL A 473 19.38 -2.18 3.15
C VAL A 473 19.78 -0.92 3.94
N GLY A 474 20.44 0.06 3.30
CA GLY A 474 20.87 1.29 3.96
C GLY A 474 22.10 1.11 4.87
N ARG A 475 22.89 0.06 4.65
CA ARG A 475 24.14 -0.28 5.40
C ARG A 475 25.36 0.08 4.56
N GLY A 476 25.45 1.35 4.14
CA GLY A 476 26.44 1.84 3.18
C GLY A 476 27.90 1.62 3.58
N ARG A 477 28.23 1.75 4.88
CA ARG A 477 29.58 1.46 5.39
C ARG A 477 29.97 -0.01 5.21
N GLU A 478 29.07 -0.92 5.53
CA GLU A 478 29.30 -2.36 5.34
C GLU A 478 29.39 -2.70 3.85
N GLY A 479 28.51 -2.14 3.03
CA GLY A 479 28.54 -2.32 1.58
C GLY A 479 29.88 -1.87 0.96
N ARG A 480 30.44 -0.75 1.44
CA ARG A 480 31.78 -0.31 1.02
C ARG A 480 32.88 -1.33 1.38
N VAL A 481 32.86 -1.88 2.58
CA VAL A 481 33.86 -2.89 3.00
C VAL A 481 33.81 -4.09 2.06
N GLU A 482 32.61 -4.52 1.70
CA GLU A 482 32.41 -5.63 0.76
C GLU A 482 32.92 -5.31 -0.65
N HIS A 483 32.67 -4.10 -1.17
CA HIS A 483 33.21 -3.66 -2.46
C HIS A 483 34.74 -3.57 -2.49
N VAL A 484 35.38 -3.09 -1.40
CA VAL A 484 36.86 -3.05 -1.33
C VAL A 484 37.42 -4.46 -1.40
N ARG A 485 36.88 -5.39 -0.62
CA ARG A 485 37.29 -6.81 -0.66
C ARG A 485 37.04 -7.44 -2.02
N ALA A 486 35.88 -7.15 -2.64
CA ALA A 486 35.55 -7.63 -3.97
C ALA A 486 36.56 -7.15 -5.02
N ALA A 487 36.96 -5.87 -5.00
CA ALA A 487 37.94 -5.33 -5.94
C ALA A 487 39.29 -6.06 -5.88
N ASP A 488 39.74 -6.46 -4.69
CA ASP A 488 40.98 -7.20 -4.49
C ASP A 488 40.85 -8.67 -4.92
N GLU A 489 39.78 -9.36 -4.48
CA GLU A 489 39.51 -10.77 -4.80
C GLU A 489 39.23 -11.00 -6.30
N LEU A 490 38.73 -9.97 -7.00
CA LEU A 490 38.43 -9.99 -8.44
C LEU A 490 39.56 -9.48 -9.31
N SER A 491 40.77 -9.24 -8.78
CA SER A 491 41.92 -8.72 -9.54
C SER A 491 42.26 -9.53 -10.81
N SER A 492 41.95 -10.83 -10.85
CA SER A 492 42.10 -11.69 -12.04
C SER A 492 40.96 -11.57 -13.08
N ARG A 493 39.89 -10.84 -12.75
CA ARG A 493 38.68 -10.60 -13.55
C ARG A 493 38.48 -9.08 -13.73
N PRO A 494 39.23 -8.42 -14.63
CA PRO A 494 39.30 -6.95 -14.70
C PRO A 494 37.94 -6.28 -14.91
N ALA A 495 37.01 -6.89 -15.66
CA ALA A 495 35.66 -6.37 -15.84
C ALA A 495 34.88 -6.23 -14.51
N LEU A 496 34.96 -7.26 -13.65
CA LEU A 496 34.24 -7.28 -12.37
C LEU A 496 34.96 -6.46 -11.30
N ALA A 497 36.30 -6.50 -11.28
CA ALA A 497 37.09 -5.61 -10.44
C ALA A 497 36.79 -4.13 -10.74
N ALA A 498 36.73 -3.75 -12.02
CA ALA A 498 36.39 -2.39 -12.42
C ALA A 498 34.99 -1.98 -11.97
N ARG A 499 34.00 -2.89 -12.00
CA ARG A 499 32.66 -2.64 -11.44
C ARG A 499 32.69 -2.37 -9.94
N ALA A 500 33.40 -3.20 -9.16
CA ALA A 500 33.56 -2.96 -7.72
C ALA A 500 34.21 -1.60 -7.44
N MET A 501 35.24 -1.23 -8.22
CA MET A 501 35.91 0.07 -8.11
C MET A 501 35.01 1.24 -8.52
N SER A 502 34.15 1.07 -9.54
CA SER A 502 33.24 2.13 -9.97
C SER A 502 32.12 2.39 -8.97
N ASP A 503 31.63 1.34 -8.29
CA ASP A 503 30.65 1.49 -7.20
C ASP A 503 31.28 2.22 -5.99
N LEU A 504 32.57 1.98 -5.69
CA LEU A 504 33.34 2.74 -4.68
C LEU A 504 33.57 4.21 -5.07
N ALA A 505 33.54 4.53 -6.36
CA ALA A 505 33.70 5.89 -6.87
C ALA A 505 32.47 6.77 -6.64
N LEU A 506 31.29 6.20 -6.37
CA LEU A 506 30.07 6.98 -6.20
C LEU A 506 30.13 7.87 -4.94
N PRO A 507 29.87 9.19 -5.06
CA PRO A 507 30.10 10.13 -3.97
C PRO A 507 28.89 10.25 -3.02
N TYR A 508 27.81 9.48 -3.19
CA TYR A 508 26.61 9.66 -2.36
C TYR A 508 26.80 9.27 -0.90
N TRP A 509 27.73 8.36 -0.62
CA TRP A 509 27.95 7.80 0.70
C TRP A 509 28.98 8.61 1.51
N PRO A 510 28.81 8.75 2.83
CA PRO A 510 29.67 9.58 3.69
C PRO A 510 31.05 8.97 3.99
N ASN A 511 31.39 7.84 3.37
CA ASN A 511 32.58 7.05 3.67
C ASN A 511 33.89 7.68 3.16
N GLY A 512 34.22 8.91 3.58
CA GLY A 512 35.46 9.58 3.20
C GLY A 512 35.30 10.62 2.09
N PRO A 513 36.39 11.37 1.81
CA PRO A 513 36.37 12.56 0.98
C PRO A 513 36.18 12.25 -0.52
N LEU A 514 35.73 13.26 -1.27
CA LEU A 514 35.61 13.19 -2.73
C LEU A 514 36.92 12.76 -3.42
N SER A 515 38.09 13.12 -2.88
CA SER A 515 39.39 12.72 -3.44
C SER A 515 39.54 11.20 -3.53
N ASP A 516 39.05 10.46 -2.53
CA ASP A 516 39.11 9.00 -2.51
C ASP A 516 38.18 8.41 -3.59
N ASN A 517 36.99 9.00 -3.75
CA ASN A 517 36.06 8.61 -4.79
C ASN A 517 36.65 8.81 -6.20
N LEU A 518 37.32 9.94 -6.43
CA LEU A 518 38.00 10.21 -7.71
C LEU A 518 39.17 9.25 -7.96
N ALA A 519 39.91 8.85 -6.92
CA ALA A 519 40.97 7.85 -7.03
C ALA A 519 40.42 6.47 -7.42
N TRP A 520 39.29 6.06 -6.84
CA TRP A 520 38.60 4.83 -7.25
C TRP A 520 38.07 4.89 -8.68
N LEU A 521 37.52 6.04 -9.10
CA LEU A 521 37.08 6.23 -10.49
C LEU A 521 38.23 6.04 -11.48
N ALA A 522 39.37 6.69 -11.23
CA ALA A 522 40.55 6.58 -12.09
C ALA A 522 41.06 5.13 -12.18
N ARG A 523 41.05 4.40 -11.06
CA ARG A 523 41.40 2.97 -11.04
C ARG A 523 40.41 2.11 -11.83
N ALA A 524 39.11 2.37 -11.70
CA ALA A 524 38.08 1.67 -12.46
C ALA A 524 38.26 1.87 -13.98
N GLU A 525 38.52 3.11 -14.41
CA GLU A 525 38.75 3.46 -15.82
C GLU A 525 40.00 2.78 -16.39
N ALA A 526 41.11 2.80 -15.64
CA ALA A 526 42.32 2.11 -16.04
C ALA A 526 42.12 0.59 -16.15
N THR A 527 41.38 0.00 -15.20
CA THR A 527 41.13 -1.45 -15.14
C THR A 527 40.19 -1.91 -16.26
N VAL A 528 39.15 -1.13 -16.56
CA VAL A 528 38.15 -1.51 -17.58
C VAL A 528 38.65 -1.35 -19.02
N ALA A 529 39.62 -0.47 -19.25
CA ALA A 529 40.19 -0.24 -20.59
C ALA A 529 40.76 -1.52 -21.23
N GLY A 530 41.28 -2.44 -20.41
CA GLY A 530 41.84 -3.73 -20.84
C GLY A 530 40.90 -4.93 -20.71
N SER A 531 39.64 -4.75 -20.33
CA SER A 531 38.75 -5.88 -19.97
C SER A 531 38.10 -6.58 -21.17
N GLY A 532 37.90 -5.86 -22.28
CA GLY A 532 37.13 -6.34 -23.44
C GLY A 532 35.62 -6.48 -23.19
N ASP A 533 35.09 -6.08 -22.03
CA ASP A 533 33.68 -6.21 -21.66
C ASP A 533 32.93 -4.88 -21.84
N ALA A 534 32.09 -4.81 -22.88
CA ALA A 534 31.30 -3.63 -23.21
C ALA A 534 30.28 -3.24 -22.11
N ALA A 535 29.73 -4.21 -21.38
CA ALA A 535 28.80 -3.94 -20.29
C ALA A 535 29.54 -3.33 -19.09
N ALA A 536 30.73 -3.84 -18.76
CA ALA A 536 31.59 -3.25 -17.73
C ALA A 536 32.04 -1.83 -18.12
N GLN A 537 32.39 -1.59 -19.39
CA GLN A 537 32.71 -0.25 -19.89
C GLN A 537 31.54 0.71 -19.76
N ALA A 538 30.32 0.27 -20.10
CA ALA A 538 29.11 1.06 -19.91
C ALA A 538 28.83 1.36 -18.42
N ALA A 539 29.09 0.40 -17.52
CA ALA A 539 28.96 0.59 -16.07
C ALA A 539 29.87 1.71 -15.57
N VAL A 540 31.18 1.63 -15.88
CA VAL A 540 32.18 2.64 -15.47
C VAL A 540 31.88 4.00 -16.10
N ALA A 541 31.45 4.04 -17.38
CA ALA A 541 31.05 5.28 -18.03
C ALA A 541 29.83 5.94 -17.36
N ALA A 542 28.82 5.16 -16.96
CA ALA A 542 27.65 5.66 -16.24
C ALA A 542 28.01 6.21 -14.85
N ASP A 543 28.95 5.58 -14.15
CA ASP A 543 29.42 6.06 -12.84
C ASP A 543 30.32 7.30 -12.99
N ARG A 544 31.14 7.39 -14.05
CA ARG A 544 31.88 8.61 -14.41
C ARG A 544 30.92 9.79 -14.60
N VAL A 545 29.86 9.61 -15.37
CA VAL A 545 28.80 10.63 -15.55
C VAL A 545 28.22 11.04 -14.20
N THR A 546 27.87 10.06 -13.37
CA THR A 546 27.29 10.29 -12.05
C THR A 546 28.23 11.11 -11.15
N VAL A 547 29.51 10.77 -11.09
CA VAL A 547 30.53 11.48 -10.30
C VAL A 547 30.69 12.92 -10.77
N LEU A 548 30.91 13.12 -12.08
CA LEU A 548 31.14 14.44 -12.66
C LEU A 548 29.94 15.37 -12.43
N LEU A 549 28.72 14.88 -12.69
CA LEU A 549 27.52 15.68 -12.49
C LEU A 549 27.21 15.92 -11.01
N SER A 550 27.48 14.96 -10.13
CA SER A 550 27.29 15.12 -8.68
C SER A 550 28.12 16.25 -8.08
N VAL A 551 29.25 16.59 -8.69
CA VAL A 551 30.13 17.70 -8.24
C VAL A 551 29.94 18.97 -9.07
N GLY A 552 29.01 18.99 -10.02
CA GLY A 552 28.76 20.12 -10.92
C GLY A 552 29.84 20.32 -11.98
N ASP A 553 30.56 19.28 -12.39
CA ASP A 553 31.50 19.35 -13.51
C ASP A 553 30.75 19.37 -14.86
N PRO A 554 30.94 20.39 -15.72
CA PRO A 554 30.27 20.46 -17.02
C PRO A 554 30.60 19.31 -17.97
N ASP A 555 31.76 18.67 -17.85
CA ASP A 555 32.13 17.54 -18.71
C ASP A 555 31.17 16.36 -18.55
N GLY A 556 30.53 16.23 -17.38
CA GLY A 556 29.55 15.17 -17.12
C GLY A 556 28.42 15.13 -18.16
N TRP A 557 27.98 16.28 -18.68
CA TRP A 557 26.95 16.33 -19.73
C TRP A 557 27.45 15.78 -21.07
N ARG A 558 28.70 16.08 -21.44
CA ARG A 558 29.32 15.51 -22.65
C ARG A 558 29.54 14.01 -22.53
N GLN A 559 29.86 13.52 -21.33
CA GLN A 559 29.99 12.08 -21.11
C GLN A 559 28.61 11.40 -21.12
N LEU A 560 27.58 12.06 -20.62
CA LEU A 560 26.21 11.54 -20.62
C LEU A 560 25.71 11.28 -22.05
N GLU A 561 26.02 12.15 -23.00
CA GLU A 561 25.67 11.99 -24.43
C GLU A 561 26.29 10.72 -25.05
N LYS A 562 27.41 10.24 -24.52
CA LYS A 562 28.11 9.05 -25.04
C LYS A 562 27.54 7.72 -24.55
N LEU A 563 26.66 7.72 -23.53
CA LEU A 563 26.05 6.46 -23.07
C LEU A 563 25.17 5.85 -24.17
N PRO A 564 25.15 4.52 -24.35
CA PRO A 564 24.32 3.89 -25.37
C PRO A 564 22.83 3.95 -25.00
N ARG A 565 21.97 4.43 -25.92
CA ARG A 565 20.50 4.42 -25.77
C ARG A 565 19.86 3.17 -26.38
N GLU A 566 20.58 2.53 -27.29
CA GLU A 566 20.17 1.35 -28.03
C GLU A 566 21.27 0.29 -27.91
N SER A 567 20.87 -0.93 -27.59
CA SER A 567 21.73 -2.11 -27.50
C SER A 567 20.83 -3.35 -27.40
N ASP A 568 21.29 -4.46 -27.97
CA ASP A 568 20.67 -5.78 -27.77
C ASP A 568 21.11 -6.43 -26.45
N ASP A 569 22.13 -5.87 -25.76
CA ASP A 569 22.55 -6.34 -24.44
C ASP A 569 21.78 -5.58 -23.33
N PRO A 570 20.89 -6.25 -22.57
CA PRO A 570 20.11 -5.61 -21.52
C PRO A 570 20.99 -5.06 -20.38
N ARG A 571 22.20 -5.60 -20.18
CA ARG A 571 23.14 -5.10 -19.15
C ARG A 571 23.66 -3.70 -19.50
N ILE A 572 23.91 -3.44 -20.78
CA ILE A 572 24.32 -2.12 -21.27
C ILE A 572 23.18 -1.12 -21.05
N LEU A 573 21.95 -1.49 -21.42
CA LEU A 573 20.77 -0.64 -21.20
C LEU A 573 20.50 -0.37 -19.71
N HIS A 574 20.73 -1.36 -18.84
CA HIS A 574 20.64 -1.19 -17.39
C HIS A 574 21.60 -0.10 -16.89
N HIS A 575 22.88 -0.16 -17.29
CA HIS A 575 23.87 0.83 -16.88
C HIS A 575 23.59 2.23 -17.47
N SER A 576 23.12 2.32 -18.72
CA SER A 576 22.66 3.58 -19.31
C SER A 576 21.46 4.17 -18.59
N SER A 577 20.47 3.34 -18.23
CA SER A 577 19.33 3.75 -17.41
C SER A 577 19.77 4.34 -16.07
N ARG A 578 20.66 3.63 -15.35
CA ARG A 578 21.28 4.11 -14.11
C ARG A 578 21.97 5.46 -14.30
N GLY A 579 22.78 5.60 -15.35
CA GLY A 579 23.48 6.85 -15.69
C GLY A 579 22.53 8.02 -15.94
N LEU A 580 21.44 7.81 -16.71
CA LEU A 580 20.41 8.81 -16.97
C LEU A 580 19.66 9.23 -15.70
N ILE A 581 19.25 8.26 -14.87
CA ILE A 581 18.48 8.52 -13.64
C ILE A 581 19.35 9.18 -12.56
N ASN A 582 20.65 8.87 -12.51
CA ASN A 582 21.59 9.57 -11.64
C ASN A 582 21.94 10.97 -12.17
N ALA A 583 22.08 11.14 -13.49
CA ALA A 583 22.23 12.45 -14.08
C ALA A 583 21.00 13.35 -13.85
N ALA A 584 19.80 12.78 -13.88
CA ALA A 584 18.58 13.50 -13.54
C ALA A 584 18.54 13.91 -12.06
N ASP A 585 18.98 13.04 -11.15
CA ASP A 585 19.12 13.37 -9.74
C ASP A 585 20.12 14.52 -9.53
N ALA A 586 21.31 14.41 -10.11
CA ALA A 586 22.29 15.49 -10.08
C ALA A 586 21.71 16.79 -10.68
N ALA A 587 20.94 16.70 -11.78
CA ALA A 587 20.27 17.85 -12.38
C ALA A 587 19.33 18.55 -11.38
N ILE A 588 18.59 17.81 -10.55
CA ILE A 588 17.73 18.39 -9.50
C ILE A 588 18.58 19.19 -8.51
N TRP A 589 19.66 18.60 -7.98
CA TRP A 589 20.54 19.26 -7.01
C TRP A 589 21.31 20.46 -7.57
N LEU A 590 21.66 20.42 -8.87
CA LEU A 590 22.34 21.53 -9.55
C LEU A 590 21.39 22.67 -9.96
N GLY A 591 20.08 22.45 -9.91
CA GLY A 591 19.05 23.41 -10.37
C GLY A 591 18.76 23.36 -11.88
N GLN A 592 19.01 22.23 -12.54
CA GLN A 592 18.76 22.00 -13.97
C GLN A 592 17.46 21.20 -14.20
N TYR A 593 16.34 21.70 -13.69
CA TYR A 593 15.07 20.96 -13.61
C TYR A 593 14.45 20.55 -14.96
N ALA A 594 14.66 21.35 -16.02
CA ALA A 594 14.21 20.98 -17.36
C ALA A 594 14.88 19.68 -17.83
N ARG A 595 16.20 19.58 -17.66
CA ARG A 595 16.96 18.35 -17.97
C ARG A 595 16.52 17.18 -17.09
N ALA A 596 16.29 17.41 -15.80
CA ALA A 596 15.76 16.36 -14.92
C ALA A 596 14.43 15.79 -15.44
N GLY A 597 13.53 16.67 -15.91
CA GLY A 597 12.23 16.30 -16.48
C GLY A 597 12.32 15.52 -17.80
N GLU A 598 13.38 15.71 -18.58
CA GLU A 598 13.65 14.96 -19.83
C GLU A 598 14.30 13.60 -19.54
N LEU A 599 15.28 13.58 -18.63
CA LEU A 599 16.09 12.40 -18.33
C LEU A 599 15.36 11.34 -17.52
N LEU A 600 14.46 11.71 -16.59
CA LEU A 600 13.72 10.74 -15.78
C LEU A 600 12.83 9.81 -16.63
N PRO A 601 11.99 10.32 -17.56
CA PRO A 601 11.22 9.46 -18.46
C PRO A 601 12.10 8.61 -19.39
N GLU A 602 13.19 9.16 -19.94
CA GLU A 602 14.11 8.42 -20.82
C GLU A 602 14.78 7.26 -20.06
N GLY A 603 15.35 7.54 -18.89
CA GLY A 603 15.97 6.54 -18.04
C GLY A 603 14.98 5.46 -17.59
N THR A 604 13.74 5.83 -17.28
CA THR A 604 12.67 4.88 -16.92
C THR A 604 12.32 3.94 -18.09
N LYS A 605 12.26 4.46 -19.33
CA LYS A 605 12.02 3.60 -20.51
C LYS A 605 13.13 2.56 -20.68
N LEU A 606 14.38 2.94 -20.47
CA LEU A 606 15.50 1.98 -20.51
C LEU A 606 15.46 1.01 -19.32
N ALA A 607 15.03 1.45 -18.13
CA ALA A 607 14.85 0.58 -16.97
C ALA A 607 13.81 -0.52 -17.23
N VAL A 608 12.68 -0.18 -17.86
CA VAL A 608 11.64 -1.15 -18.25
C VAL A 608 12.20 -2.15 -19.27
N ARG A 609 12.90 -1.68 -20.30
CA ARG A 609 13.49 -2.56 -21.34
C ARG A 609 14.58 -3.50 -20.81
N SER A 610 15.25 -3.12 -19.72
CA SER A 610 16.33 -3.91 -19.11
C SER A 610 15.88 -4.72 -17.88
N GLY A 611 14.60 -4.66 -17.48
CA GLY A 611 14.10 -5.34 -16.28
C GLY A 611 14.58 -4.73 -14.95
N ALA A 612 15.16 -3.53 -14.97
CA ALA A 612 15.79 -2.90 -13.80
C ALA A 612 14.75 -2.27 -12.85
N LEU A 613 14.04 -3.10 -12.07
CA LEU A 613 12.95 -2.65 -11.19
C LEU A 613 13.40 -1.60 -10.17
N TYR A 614 14.57 -1.79 -9.54
CA TYR A 614 15.14 -0.80 -8.64
C TYR A 614 15.29 0.59 -9.30
N MET A 615 15.74 0.63 -10.57
CA MET A 615 15.88 1.89 -11.30
C MET A 615 14.54 2.55 -11.62
N GLN A 616 13.50 1.77 -11.90
CA GLN A 616 12.15 2.30 -12.06
C GLN A 616 11.65 2.96 -10.77
N GLN A 617 11.89 2.32 -9.62
CA GLN A 617 11.52 2.89 -8.31
C GLN A 617 12.36 4.13 -7.98
N ALA A 618 13.67 4.10 -8.26
CA ALA A 618 14.55 5.26 -8.07
C ALA A 618 14.13 6.46 -8.94
N ALA A 619 13.70 6.24 -10.18
CA ALA A 619 13.20 7.33 -11.02
C ALA A 619 11.92 7.95 -10.45
N ARG A 620 10.96 7.12 -9.99
CA ARG A 620 9.72 7.58 -9.36
C ARG A 620 9.97 8.38 -8.09
N SER A 621 10.89 7.95 -7.23
CA SER A 621 11.20 8.67 -5.99
C SER A 621 11.84 10.03 -6.28
N LYS A 622 12.75 10.11 -7.27
CA LYS A 622 13.40 11.35 -7.71
C LYS A 622 12.42 12.34 -8.35
N SER A 623 11.40 11.86 -9.06
CA SER A 623 10.31 12.71 -9.56
C SER A 623 9.59 13.46 -8.44
N LEU A 624 9.42 12.86 -7.25
CA LEU A 624 8.80 13.53 -6.11
C LEU A 624 9.61 14.76 -5.66
N LEU A 625 10.94 14.64 -5.60
CA LEU A 625 11.81 15.75 -5.23
C LEU A 625 11.80 16.85 -6.32
N LEU A 626 11.78 16.46 -7.59
CA LEU A 626 11.62 17.39 -8.70
C LEU A 626 10.29 18.17 -8.61
N ASP A 627 9.18 17.50 -8.31
CA ASP A 627 7.87 18.14 -8.12
C ASP A 627 7.83 19.04 -6.88
N MET A 628 8.48 18.62 -5.80
CA MET A 628 8.62 19.43 -4.59
C MET A 628 9.37 20.74 -4.87
N THR A 629 10.56 20.65 -5.45
CA THR A 629 11.41 21.81 -5.77
C THR A 629 10.77 22.76 -6.77
N ALA A 630 10.07 22.22 -7.77
CA ALA A 630 9.40 23.01 -8.81
C ALA A 630 8.02 23.59 -8.39
N GLY A 631 7.60 23.40 -7.13
CA GLY A 631 6.32 23.91 -6.61
C GLY A 631 5.07 23.16 -7.08
N ARG A 632 5.20 21.97 -7.66
CA ARG A 632 4.07 21.14 -8.12
C ARG A 632 3.51 20.28 -6.98
N TRP A 633 2.93 20.91 -5.97
CA TRP A 633 2.56 20.23 -4.71
C TRP A 633 1.18 19.54 -4.72
N SER A 634 0.38 19.74 -5.78
CA SER A 634 -0.95 19.12 -5.88
C SER A 634 -0.86 17.60 -5.89
N GLY A 635 -1.48 16.93 -4.92
CA GLY A 635 -1.43 15.47 -4.78
C GLY A 635 -0.10 14.88 -4.31
N LEU A 636 0.97 15.68 -4.20
CA LEU A 636 2.34 15.23 -3.94
C LEU A 636 2.49 14.49 -2.60
N ALA A 637 1.84 14.96 -1.54
CA ALA A 637 1.87 14.29 -0.23
C ALA A 637 1.26 12.87 -0.26
N ARG A 638 0.25 12.63 -1.10
CA ARG A 638 -0.35 11.31 -1.26
C ARG A 638 0.61 10.38 -2.02
N GLN A 639 1.17 10.87 -3.12
CA GLN A 639 2.14 10.13 -3.93
C GLN A 639 3.39 9.76 -3.09
N ALA A 640 3.92 10.71 -2.31
CA ALA A 640 5.06 10.46 -1.44
C ALA A 640 4.73 9.46 -0.32
N ARG A 641 3.54 9.50 0.29
CA ARG A 641 3.13 8.46 1.26
C ARG A 641 3.02 7.07 0.63
N THR A 642 2.42 6.97 -0.55
CA THR A 642 2.37 5.71 -1.30
C THR A 642 3.76 5.19 -1.58
N MET A 643 4.67 6.05 -2.08
CA MET A 643 6.04 5.67 -2.37
C MET A 643 6.82 5.24 -1.12
N ALA A 644 6.71 5.97 -0.02
CA ALA A 644 7.36 5.60 1.23
C ALA A 644 6.85 4.25 1.77
N ALA A 645 5.56 3.94 1.57
CA ALA A 645 4.97 2.66 1.99
C ALA A 645 5.28 1.50 1.03
N GLU A 646 5.54 1.79 -0.25
CA GLU A 646 5.95 0.79 -1.26
C GLU A 646 7.46 0.48 -1.16
N ALA A 647 8.25 1.45 -0.71
CA ALA A 647 9.71 1.36 -0.63
C ALA A 647 10.23 1.26 0.81
N ASP A 648 9.41 0.83 1.78
CA ASP A 648 9.78 0.85 3.21
C ASP A 648 11.03 -0.01 3.49
N GLU A 649 11.20 -1.11 2.75
CA GLU A 649 12.37 -2.00 2.75
C GLU A 649 13.57 -1.46 1.94
N MET A 650 13.47 -0.24 1.38
CA MET A 650 14.50 0.41 0.56
C MET A 650 14.79 1.82 1.08
N PRO A 651 15.60 1.99 2.15
CA PRO A 651 15.77 3.27 2.85
C PRO A 651 16.23 4.42 1.94
N PHE A 652 17.09 4.15 0.94
CA PHE A 652 17.54 5.19 0.00
C PHE A 652 16.39 5.71 -0.87
N ILE A 653 15.55 4.82 -1.39
CA ILE A 653 14.40 5.17 -2.24
C ILE A 653 13.31 5.85 -1.40
N ALA A 654 12.98 5.28 -0.23
CA ALA A 654 12.02 5.87 0.69
C ALA A 654 12.49 7.23 1.23
N GLY A 655 13.81 7.45 1.35
CA GLY A 655 14.41 8.71 1.81
C GLY A 655 13.93 9.93 1.02
N TYR A 656 13.85 9.86 -0.32
CA TYR A 656 13.31 10.96 -1.13
C TYR A 656 11.84 11.27 -0.78
N ALA A 657 11.01 10.24 -0.64
CA ALA A 657 9.61 10.40 -0.31
C ALA A 657 9.42 10.99 1.10
N ARG A 658 10.19 10.50 2.08
CA ARG A 658 10.21 11.01 3.45
C ARG A 658 10.72 12.45 3.52
N LEU A 659 11.75 12.80 2.75
CA LEU A 659 12.24 14.18 2.63
C LEU A 659 11.13 15.12 2.11
N VAL A 660 10.45 14.73 1.02
CA VAL A 660 9.33 15.51 0.46
C VAL A 660 8.20 15.67 1.47
N LEU A 661 7.82 14.61 2.18
CA LEU A 661 6.80 14.67 3.24
C LEU A 661 7.20 15.61 4.38
N GLY A 662 8.46 15.55 4.82
CA GLY A 662 9.00 16.42 5.86
C GLY A 662 9.02 17.89 5.45
N LEU A 663 9.46 18.20 4.22
CA LEU A 663 9.50 19.58 3.71
C LEU A 663 8.08 20.15 3.48
N LEU A 664 7.13 19.34 2.99
CA LEU A 664 5.72 19.76 2.87
C LEU A 664 5.08 19.99 4.25
N ALA A 665 5.36 19.12 5.22
CA ALA A 665 4.89 19.30 6.59
C ALA A 665 5.45 20.58 7.22
N LEU A 666 6.73 20.89 6.96
CA LEU A 666 7.38 22.11 7.42
C LEU A 666 6.71 23.36 6.84
N ALA A 667 6.48 23.41 5.52
CA ALA A 667 5.82 24.54 4.86
C ALA A 667 4.37 24.77 5.34
N LYS A 668 3.69 23.69 5.76
CA LYS A 668 2.31 23.73 6.26
C LYS A 668 2.19 23.97 7.77
N GLY A 669 3.28 23.80 8.52
CA GLY A 669 3.29 23.90 9.99
C GLY A 669 2.80 22.62 10.71
N ASP A 670 2.88 21.45 10.08
CA ASP A 670 2.55 20.15 10.71
C ASP A 670 3.76 19.62 11.52
N TRP A 671 4.09 20.32 12.61
CA TRP A 671 5.34 20.15 13.36
C TRP A 671 5.57 18.76 13.93
N GLY A 672 4.50 18.06 14.34
CA GLY A 672 4.60 16.70 14.88
C GLY A 672 5.07 15.71 13.83
N ARG A 673 4.67 15.91 12.57
CA ARG A 673 5.05 15.05 11.45
C ARG A 673 6.43 15.38 10.87
N VAL A 674 6.89 16.63 10.92
CA VAL A 674 8.24 17.00 10.41
C VAL A 674 9.33 16.15 11.06
N GLY A 675 9.32 16.07 12.40
CA GLY A 675 10.30 15.27 13.13
C GLY A 675 10.25 13.79 12.80
N THR A 676 9.05 13.24 12.57
CA THR A 676 8.86 11.84 12.19
C THR A 676 9.46 11.55 10.81
N TRP A 677 9.26 12.44 9.84
CA TRP A 677 9.74 12.20 8.48
C TRP A 677 11.22 12.51 8.26
N LEU A 678 11.77 13.54 8.92
CA LEU A 678 13.15 14.00 8.70
C LEU A 678 14.20 13.36 9.63
N SER A 679 13.78 12.52 10.58
CA SER A 679 14.70 11.82 11.51
C SER A 679 14.88 10.34 11.17
N ASP A 680 14.43 9.91 9.98
CA ASP A 680 14.55 8.53 9.51
C ASP A 680 16.02 8.13 9.28
N ALA A 681 16.33 6.83 9.37
CA ALA A 681 17.70 6.31 9.21
C ALA A 681 18.30 6.59 7.83
N GLY A 682 17.49 6.70 6.77
CA GLY A 682 17.98 7.10 5.43
C GLY A 682 18.27 8.60 5.29
N LEU A 683 17.81 9.41 6.25
CA LEU A 683 17.89 10.88 6.26
C LEU A 683 18.67 11.44 7.46
N SER A 684 19.24 10.55 8.27
CA SER A 684 20.03 10.87 9.46
C SER A 684 21.18 9.87 9.63
N GLY A 685 22.14 10.19 10.49
CA GLY A 685 23.23 9.27 10.83
C GLY A 685 24.33 9.12 9.78
N ASP A 686 25.20 8.15 10.04
CA ASP A 686 26.48 7.93 9.36
C ASP A 686 26.39 7.11 8.06
N ASP A 687 25.22 6.58 7.70
CA ASP A 687 25.01 5.75 6.51
C ASP A 687 24.07 6.39 5.48
N GLY A 688 23.40 7.49 5.83
CA GLY A 688 22.50 8.20 4.94
C GLY A 688 23.21 8.86 3.75
N ALA A 689 22.52 8.96 2.61
CA ALA A 689 23.07 9.61 1.43
C ALA A 689 23.28 11.12 1.68
N VAL A 690 24.51 11.58 1.51
CA VAL A 690 24.95 12.94 1.87
C VAL A 690 24.03 14.06 1.35
N PRO A 691 23.59 14.10 0.07
CA PRO A 691 22.69 15.17 -0.39
C PRO A 691 21.32 15.15 0.31
N LEU A 692 20.76 13.97 0.57
CA LEU A 692 19.48 13.84 1.28
C LEU A 692 19.62 14.24 2.76
N VAL A 693 20.69 13.80 3.42
CA VAL A 693 21.00 14.16 4.81
C VAL A 693 21.22 15.67 4.94
N ALA A 694 21.92 16.30 4.00
CA ALA A 694 22.12 17.74 3.99
C ALA A 694 20.78 18.49 3.87
N ALA A 695 19.92 18.09 2.94
CA ALA A 695 18.58 18.68 2.76
C ALA A 695 17.67 18.46 3.98
N ALA A 696 17.66 17.26 4.56
CA ALA A 696 16.91 16.94 5.76
C ALA A 696 17.41 17.77 6.97
N SER A 697 18.73 17.94 7.10
CA SER A 697 19.33 18.80 8.13
C SER A 697 18.88 20.26 7.97
N GLY A 698 18.86 20.78 6.73
CA GLY A 698 18.28 22.09 6.42
C GLY A 698 16.82 22.21 6.90
N GLY A 699 15.99 21.20 6.65
CA GLY A 699 14.62 21.14 7.17
C GLY A 699 14.52 21.12 8.69
N ARG A 700 15.40 20.35 9.37
CA ARG A 700 15.46 20.26 10.83
C ARG A 700 15.92 21.57 11.48
N ILE A 701 16.89 22.27 10.89
CA ILE A 701 17.33 23.60 11.32
C ILE A 701 16.17 24.60 11.23
N ARG A 702 15.45 24.62 10.11
CA ARG A 702 14.27 25.49 9.94
C ARG A 702 13.18 25.19 10.97
N LEU A 703 12.93 23.93 11.28
CA LEU A 703 12.00 23.52 12.34
C LEU A 703 12.43 24.08 13.71
N ALA A 704 13.71 23.96 14.06
CA ALA A 704 14.25 24.48 15.31
C ALA A 704 14.16 26.01 15.37
N LEU A 705 14.52 26.70 14.28
CA LEU A 705 14.36 28.16 14.15
C LEU A 705 12.89 28.60 14.29
N ALA A 706 11.96 27.88 13.67
CA ALA A 706 10.52 28.15 13.79
C ALA A 706 10.01 28.01 15.24
N ARG A 707 10.57 27.05 15.99
CA ARG A 707 10.27 26.82 17.41
C ARG A 707 11.02 27.75 18.37
N GLN A 708 11.85 28.66 17.85
CA GLN A 708 12.75 29.52 18.62
C GLN A 708 13.79 28.74 19.45
N ASP A 709 14.11 27.50 19.07
CA ASP A 709 15.15 26.69 19.70
C ASP A 709 16.50 26.94 19.00
N MET A 710 17.14 28.06 19.34
CA MET A 710 18.40 28.47 18.72
C MET A 710 19.54 27.48 19.01
N ALA A 711 19.53 26.88 20.21
CA ALA A 711 20.56 25.92 20.60
C ALA A 711 20.46 24.64 19.76
N ALA A 712 19.26 24.09 19.54
CA ALA A 712 19.09 22.95 18.65
C ALA A 712 19.42 23.28 17.19
N ALA A 713 19.04 24.47 16.71
CA ALA A 713 19.35 24.92 15.36
C ALA A 713 20.87 25.02 15.12
N ALA A 714 21.61 25.62 16.05
CA ALA A 714 23.06 25.76 15.95
C ALA A 714 23.80 24.43 16.04
N ARG A 715 23.38 23.52 16.94
CA ARG A 715 23.96 22.17 17.01
C ARG A 715 23.79 21.39 15.70
N GLU A 716 22.57 21.36 15.17
CA GLU A 716 22.30 20.68 13.90
C GLU A 716 23.09 21.30 12.74
N ALA A 717 23.19 22.64 12.69
CA ALA A 717 23.98 23.35 11.70
C ALA A 717 25.46 22.95 11.75
N ALA A 718 26.08 22.94 12.94
CA ALA A 718 27.47 22.58 13.13
C ALA A 718 27.74 21.13 12.71
N GLU A 719 26.91 20.18 13.17
CA GLU A 719 27.06 18.76 12.83
C GLU A 719 26.88 18.48 11.34
N ALA A 720 25.85 19.08 10.71
CA ALA A 720 25.60 18.92 9.29
C ALA A 720 26.72 19.54 8.44
N TRP A 721 27.28 20.67 8.86
CA TRP A 721 28.40 21.30 8.17
C TRP A 721 29.67 20.45 8.23
N VAL A 722 29.97 19.82 9.38
CA VAL A 722 31.09 18.89 9.53
C VAL A 722 30.96 17.71 8.58
N ARG A 723 29.76 17.11 8.46
CA ARG A 723 29.49 16.00 7.53
C ARG A 723 29.70 16.43 6.08
N LEU A 724 29.18 17.60 5.69
CA LEU A 724 29.36 18.13 4.34
C LEU A 724 30.82 18.43 4.02
N ARG A 725 31.56 19.05 4.95
CA ARG A 725 33.00 19.33 4.84
C ARG A 725 33.82 18.06 4.68
N ALA A 726 33.54 17.03 5.48
CA ALA A 726 34.22 15.74 5.39
C ALA A 726 34.08 15.11 4.00
N LYS A 727 32.95 15.37 3.32
CA LYS A 727 32.71 14.89 1.96
C LYS A 727 33.29 15.78 0.86
N ALA A 728 33.28 17.10 1.06
CA ALA A 728 33.78 18.11 0.14
C ALA A 728 33.05 18.18 -1.22
N VAL A 729 31.74 17.89 -1.24
CA VAL A 729 30.85 18.08 -2.42
C VAL A 729 29.90 19.25 -2.14
N TRP A 730 30.38 20.47 -2.41
CA TRP A 730 29.72 21.70 -1.97
C TRP A 730 28.44 22.06 -2.72
N VAL A 731 28.21 21.52 -3.93
CA VAL A 731 26.96 21.76 -4.65
C VAL A 731 25.72 21.26 -3.90
N TRP A 732 25.87 20.26 -3.03
CA TRP A 732 24.79 19.73 -2.17
C TRP A 732 24.46 20.61 -0.98
N ALA A 733 25.27 21.65 -0.70
CA ALA A 733 25.00 22.58 0.38
C ALA A 733 23.78 23.49 0.10
N ALA A 734 23.23 23.50 -1.12
CA ALA A 734 22.17 24.44 -1.52
C ALA A 734 20.94 24.42 -0.58
N GLU A 735 20.53 23.23 -0.11
CA GLU A 735 19.40 23.07 0.82
C GLU A 735 19.78 23.25 2.30
N LEU A 736 21.08 23.24 2.63
CA LEU A 736 21.59 23.32 3.99
C LEU A 736 22.10 24.72 4.35
N ALA A 737 22.93 25.30 3.49
CA ALA A 737 23.74 26.48 3.78
C ALA A 737 22.94 27.72 4.18
N PRO A 738 21.83 28.10 3.51
CA PRO A 738 21.03 29.23 3.93
C PRO A 738 20.60 29.14 5.40
N TRP A 739 20.19 27.95 5.82
CA TRP A 739 19.63 27.72 7.16
C TRP A 739 20.71 27.49 8.21
N ALA A 740 21.78 26.78 7.85
CA ALA A 740 22.93 26.58 8.73
C ALA A 740 23.60 27.92 9.06
N VAL A 741 23.83 28.77 8.04
CA VAL A 741 24.38 30.12 8.25
C VAL A 741 23.43 30.97 9.08
N GLU A 742 22.12 30.93 8.83
CA GLU A 742 21.14 31.68 9.63
C GLU A 742 21.15 31.25 11.11
N ALA A 743 21.19 29.94 11.37
CA ALA A 743 21.25 29.41 12.73
C ALA A 743 22.53 29.84 13.46
N THR A 744 23.69 29.75 12.78
CA THR A 744 24.99 30.16 13.33
C THR A 744 25.04 31.67 13.62
N VAL A 745 24.51 32.51 12.71
CA VAL A 745 24.38 33.96 12.92
C VAL A 745 23.50 34.26 14.12
N ARG A 746 22.32 33.62 14.22
CA ARG A 746 21.38 33.82 15.34
C ARG A 746 21.91 33.31 16.68
N ALA A 747 22.86 32.37 16.66
CA ALA A 747 23.58 31.92 17.85
C ALA A 747 24.68 32.91 18.30
N GLY A 748 24.98 33.94 17.52
CA GLY A 748 26.01 34.94 17.81
C GLY A 748 27.41 34.55 17.33
N GLU A 749 27.55 33.47 16.56
CA GLU A 749 28.84 32.95 16.08
C GLU A 749 29.20 33.51 14.70
N LEU A 750 29.30 34.83 14.57
CA LEU A 750 29.43 35.50 13.27
C LEU A 750 30.72 35.12 12.50
N ASP A 751 31.84 34.92 13.18
CA ASP A 751 33.10 34.52 12.53
C ASP A 751 33.01 33.10 11.96
N THR A 752 32.34 32.18 12.67
CA THR A 752 32.03 30.83 12.18
C THR A 752 31.13 30.93 10.94
N ALA A 753 30.09 31.76 10.98
CA ALA A 753 29.19 31.95 9.85
C ALA A 753 29.92 32.50 8.61
N ARG A 754 30.85 33.47 8.78
CA ARG A 754 31.70 33.97 7.69
C ARG A 754 32.57 32.87 7.11
N ALA A 755 33.24 32.08 7.96
CA ALA A 755 34.05 30.95 7.53
C ALA A 755 33.23 29.90 6.74
N MET A 756 31.99 29.62 7.16
CA MET A 756 31.07 28.74 6.42
C MET A 756 30.77 29.31 5.02
N VAL A 757 30.50 30.61 4.90
CA VAL A 757 30.21 31.24 3.60
C VAL A 757 31.43 31.26 2.68
N ASP A 758 32.62 31.54 3.21
CA ASP A 758 33.87 31.52 2.46
C ASP A 758 34.20 30.10 1.98
N GLU A 759 34.05 29.11 2.85
CA GLU A 759 34.24 27.70 2.52
C GLU A 759 33.27 27.23 1.44
N PHE A 760 31.99 27.60 1.55
CA PHE A 760 30.98 27.29 0.55
C PHE A 760 31.28 27.99 -0.79
N ALA A 761 31.71 29.25 -0.77
CA ALA A 761 32.08 29.98 -1.98
C ALA A 761 33.29 29.35 -2.69
N ALA A 762 34.34 29.03 -1.95
CA ALA A 762 35.55 28.36 -2.47
C ALA A 762 35.21 26.99 -3.06
N GLY A 763 34.34 26.24 -2.38
CA GLY A 763 33.87 24.93 -2.83
C GLY A 763 33.09 24.92 -4.15
N LEU A 764 32.55 26.08 -4.56
CA LEU A 764 31.80 26.25 -5.81
C LEU A 764 32.67 26.77 -6.96
N GLU A 765 33.94 27.10 -6.73
CA GLU A 765 34.84 27.54 -7.79
C GLU A 765 34.92 26.50 -8.91
N ASN A 766 34.74 26.95 -10.16
CA ASN A 766 34.71 26.10 -11.36
C ASN A 766 33.60 25.04 -11.39
N ARG A 767 32.57 25.13 -10.51
CA ARG A 767 31.42 24.22 -10.50
C ARG A 767 30.17 24.87 -11.09
N GLN A 768 29.37 24.11 -11.82
CA GLN A 768 28.11 24.56 -12.42
C GLN A 768 26.90 24.14 -11.59
N SER A 769 26.54 24.96 -10.59
CA SER A 769 25.30 24.78 -9.84
C SER A 769 24.55 26.10 -9.70
N SER A 770 23.42 26.21 -10.39
CA SER A 770 22.56 27.39 -10.30
C SER A 770 21.84 27.46 -8.96
N ALA A 771 21.45 26.29 -8.42
CA ALA A 771 20.84 26.20 -7.09
C ALA A 771 21.81 26.66 -5.99
N ALA A 772 23.05 26.16 -5.99
CA ALA A 772 24.05 26.55 -5.00
C ALA A 772 24.47 28.03 -5.14
N ALA A 773 24.54 28.56 -6.37
CA ALA A 773 24.80 29.98 -6.60
C ALA A 773 23.69 30.89 -6.02
N ALA A 774 22.42 30.48 -6.11
CA ALA A 774 21.31 31.19 -5.48
C ALA A 774 21.37 31.11 -3.94
N ALA A 775 21.69 29.94 -3.40
CA ALA A 775 21.88 29.72 -1.97
C ALA A 775 23.06 30.54 -1.40
N LEU A 776 24.15 30.70 -2.14
CA LEU A 776 25.29 31.52 -1.72
C LEU A 776 24.93 33.01 -1.62
N LEU A 777 24.10 33.52 -2.55
CA LEU A 777 23.58 34.89 -2.46
C LEU A 777 22.73 35.08 -1.20
N TRP A 778 21.93 34.09 -0.84
CA TRP A 778 21.17 34.10 0.41
C TRP A 778 22.10 34.14 1.63
N CYS A 779 23.14 33.32 1.67
CA CYS A 779 24.09 33.30 2.78
C CYS A 779 24.82 34.65 2.94
N ARG A 780 25.20 35.29 1.83
CA ARG A 780 25.78 36.65 1.83
C ARG A 780 24.78 37.70 2.32
N ALA A 781 23.49 37.55 2.00
CA ALA A 781 22.44 38.42 2.51
C ALA A 781 22.33 38.33 4.05
N LEU A 782 22.41 37.13 4.61
CA LEU A 782 22.37 36.90 6.06
C LEU A 782 23.56 37.55 6.79
N LEU A 783 24.76 37.47 6.22
CA LEU A 783 25.94 38.14 6.78
C LEU A 783 25.79 39.67 6.73
N ALA A 784 25.36 40.22 5.59
CA ALA A 784 25.10 41.65 5.47
C ALA A 784 23.99 42.14 6.43
N GLU A 785 22.95 41.32 6.67
CA GLU A 785 21.92 41.61 7.65
C GLU A 785 22.51 41.65 9.08
N ALA A 786 23.37 40.69 9.42
CA ALA A 786 24.04 40.62 10.71
C ALA A 786 25.01 41.79 10.97
N ASP A 787 25.68 42.26 9.92
CA ASP A 787 26.56 43.43 9.95
C ASP A 787 25.79 44.78 9.99
N GLY A 788 24.45 44.73 9.94
CA GLY A 788 23.58 45.92 9.96
C GLY A 788 23.45 46.63 8.61
N GLU A 789 24.00 46.07 7.54
CA GLU A 789 23.92 46.60 6.17
C GLU A 789 22.61 46.24 5.48
N LEU A 790 21.48 46.62 6.09
CA LEU A 790 20.12 46.22 5.67
C LEU A 790 19.81 46.50 4.17
N PRO A 791 20.22 47.63 3.56
CA PRO A 791 20.02 47.83 2.12
C PRO A 791 20.83 46.85 1.26
N GLY A 792 22.05 46.52 1.68
CA GLY A 792 22.90 45.53 1.01
C GLY A 792 22.32 44.11 1.13
N ALA A 793 21.85 43.75 2.33
CA ALA A 793 21.16 42.49 2.56
C ALA A 793 19.90 42.34 1.69
N ALA A 794 19.07 43.39 1.59
CA ALA A 794 17.88 43.39 0.74
C ALA A 794 18.22 43.17 -0.74
N GLU A 795 19.30 43.78 -1.24
CA GLU A 795 19.75 43.58 -2.63
C GLU A 795 20.25 42.14 -2.87
N TYR A 796 20.99 41.55 -1.92
CA TYR A 796 21.39 40.15 -2.03
C TYR A 796 20.19 39.20 -2.05
N PHE A 797 19.19 39.40 -1.18
CA PHE A 797 17.94 38.62 -1.20
C PHE A 797 17.15 38.81 -2.50
N ARG A 798 17.09 40.03 -3.04
CA ARG A 798 16.45 40.32 -4.33
C ARG A 798 17.12 39.56 -5.48
N ARG A 799 18.47 39.54 -5.51
CA ARG A 799 19.25 38.77 -6.49
C ARG A 799 19.04 37.26 -6.33
N ALA A 800 18.98 36.76 -5.10
CA ALA A 800 18.66 35.36 -4.82
C ALA A 800 17.26 34.99 -5.34
N ARG A 801 16.25 35.83 -5.06
CA ARG A 801 14.89 35.67 -5.60
C ARG A 801 14.87 35.57 -7.13
N THR A 802 15.54 36.51 -7.81
CA THR A 802 15.63 36.48 -9.28
C THR A 802 16.23 35.18 -9.80
N ARG A 803 17.26 34.65 -9.12
CA ARG A 803 17.85 33.36 -9.47
C ARG A 803 16.89 32.20 -9.23
N TYR A 804 16.17 32.16 -8.11
CA TYR A 804 15.20 31.10 -7.85
C TYR A 804 14.03 31.10 -8.83
N LEU A 805 13.53 32.28 -9.24
CA LEU A 805 12.49 32.39 -10.27
C LEU A 805 12.95 31.88 -11.64
N ALA A 806 14.23 32.07 -11.98
CA ALA A 806 14.81 31.52 -13.21
C ALA A 806 14.99 29.99 -13.17
N LEU A 807 15.02 29.40 -11.97
CA LEU A 807 15.16 27.96 -11.71
C LEU A 807 13.81 27.29 -11.39
N PRO A 808 12.69 27.78 -11.91
CA PRO A 808 11.34 27.49 -11.38
C PRO A 808 11.21 27.04 -9.89
N ARG A 809 11.85 27.73 -8.93
CA ARG A 809 11.73 27.47 -7.48
C ARG A 809 10.85 28.50 -6.78
N PRO A 810 9.51 28.41 -6.91
CA PRO A 810 8.61 29.45 -6.43
C PRO A 810 8.61 29.56 -4.89
N TYR A 811 8.85 28.45 -4.18
CA TYR A 811 8.85 28.45 -2.72
C TYR A 811 10.03 29.26 -2.15
N GLU A 812 11.26 28.95 -2.57
CA GLU A 812 12.45 29.69 -2.14
C GLU A 812 12.48 31.13 -2.66
N ALA A 813 11.94 31.36 -3.87
CA ALA A 813 11.75 32.72 -4.37
C ALA A 813 10.83 33.56 -3.47
N ALA A 814 9.73 32.98 -2.98
CA ALA A 814 8.82 33.67 -2.07
C ALA A 814 9.44 33.89 -0.68
N LEU A 815 10.22 32.93 -0.17
CA LEU A 815 10.98 33.12 1.09
C LEU A 815 12.07 34.21 0.93
N ALA A 816 12.73 34.30 -0.23
CA ALA A 816 13.68 35.38 -0.51
C ALA A 816 12.98 36.74 -0.61
N ALA A 817 11.77 36.79 -1.20
CA ALA A 817 10.94 37.98 -1.23
C ALA A 817 10.54 38.44 0.18
N GLU A 818 10.18 37.48 1.05
CA GLU A 818 9.92 37.75 2.47
C GLU A 818 11.13 38.40 3.15
N ALA A 819 12.32 37.79 3.00
CA ALA A 819 13.55 38.29 3.60
C ALA A 819 13.93 39.68 3.07
N CYS A 820 13.84 39.91 1.76
CA CYS A 820 14.04 41.22 1.13
C CYS A 820 13.10 42.28 1.71
N GLY A 821 11.80 41.98 1.79
CA GLY A 821 10.81 42.90 2.34
C GLY A 821 11.06 43.23 3.82
N ARG A 822 11.46 42.23 4.61
CA ARG A 822 11.83 42.40 6.02
C ARG A 822 13.04 43.32 6.20
N CYS A 823 14.13 43.12 5.44
CA CYS A 823 15.30 44.00 5.49
C CYS A 823 14.96 45.44 5.06
N ALA A 824 14.15 45.60 4.01
CA ALA A 824 13.73 46.92 3.53
C ALA A 824 12.89 47.70 4.55
N LEU A 825 12.03 47.02 5.31
CA LEU A 825 11.23 47.62 6.38
C LEU A 825 12.05 47.92 7.65
N ALA A 826 13.03 47.07 7.99
CA ALA A 826 13.88 47.26 9.15
C ALA A 826 14.75 48.53 9.05
N GLY A 827 15.06 49.01 7.84
CA GLY A 827 15.87 50.21 7.62
C GLY A 827 15.21 51.53 8.03
N SER A 828 13.87 51.60 8.15
CA SER A 828 13.17 52.77 8.68
C SER A 828 11.70 52.46 9.01
N PRO A 829 11.20 52.75 10.23
CA PRO A 829 9.80 52.50 10.61
C PRO A 829 8.76 53.25 9.76
N LYS A 830 9.17 54.27 9.00
CA LYS A 830 8.30 55.09 8.14
C LYS A 830 8.29 54.63 6.69
N THR A 831 9.17 53.72 6.29
CA THR A 831 9.24 53.25 4.90
C THR A 831 8.09 52.30 4.59
N THR A 832 7.67 52.26 3.33
CA THR A 832 6.74 51.25 2.79
C THR A 832 7.41 50.39 1.72
N ALA A 833 8.71 50.61 1.49
CA ALA A 833 9.47 50.03 0.38
C ALA A 833 9.60 48.49 0.41
N GLY A 834 9.23 47.82 1.51
CA GLY A 834 9.19 46.35 1.60
C GLY A 834 7.78 45.75 1.65
N VAL A 835 6.73 46.56 1.69
CA VAL A 835 5.33 46.08 1.74
C VAL A 835 4.94 45.31 0.47
N PRO A 836 5.24 45.80 -0.76
CA PRO A 836 4.93 45.07 -1.99
C PRO A 836 5.59 43.69 -2.04
N GLU A 837 6.85 43.57 -1.62
CA GLU A 837 7.61 42.32 -1.60
C GLU A 837 7.02 41.31 -0.62
N LEU A 838 6.66 41.73 0.60
CA LEU A 838 5.98 40.87 1.56
C LEU A 838 4.59 40.45 1.10
N ALA A 839 3.83 41.34 0.46
CA ALA A 839 2.51 41.02 -0.07
C ALA A 839 2.59 40.00 -1.23
N ALA A 840 3.56 40.17 -2.13
CA ALA A 840 3.85 39.21 -3.19
C ALA A 840 4.25 37.84 -2.62
N ALA A 841 5.18 37.82 -1.65
CA ALA A 841 5.59 36.60 -0.95
C ALA A 841 4.40 35.84 -0.33
N ALA A 842 3.50 36.56 0.37
CA ALA A 842 2.32 35.96 0.97
C ALA A 842 1.35 35.38 -0.07
N GLY A 843 1.21 36.03 -1.23
CA GLY A 843 0.39 35.53 -2.35
C GLY A 843 0.99 34.27 -2.99
N GLU A 844 2.29 34.28 -3.27
CA GLU A 844 3.03 33.15 -3.86
C GLU A 844 3.00 31.92 -2.93
N LEU A 845 3.27 32.09 -1.63
CA LEU A 845 3.20 31.03 -0.63
C LEU A 845 1.78 30.47 -0.46
N HIS A 846 0.75 31.34 -0.57
CA HIS A 846 -0.64 30.92 -0.49
C HIS A 846 -1.03 30.06 -1.69
N ALA A 847 -0.59 30.42 -2.89
CA ALA A 847 -0.84 29.63 -4.11
C ALA A 847 -0.22 28.22 -4.03
N LEU A 848 0.93 28.08 -3.36
CA LEU A 848 1.57 26.79 -3.11
C LEU A 848 0.87 25.97 -2.00
N GLY A 849 0.14 26.64 -1.09
CA GLY A 849 -0.44 26.01 0.10
C GLY A 849 0.52 25.90 1.28
N ALA A 850 1.55 26.77 1.35
CA ALA A 850 2.49 26.88 2.47
C ALA A 850 1.85 27.67 3.65
N THR A 851 0.84 27.08 4.29
CA THR A 851 -0.05 27.74 5.25
C THR A 851 0.68 28.43 6.40
N TRP A 852 1.75 27.82 6.93
CA TRP A 852 2.50 28.41 8.03
C TRP A 852 3.34 29.61 7.58
N ASP A 853 4.05 29.48 6.46
CA ASP A 853 4.85 30.57 5.92
C ASP A 853 3.97 31.79 5.56
N VAL A 854 2.78 31.57 4.99
CA VAL A 854 1.80 32.63 4.74
C VAL A 854 1.40 33.37 6.03
N ALA A 855 1.11 32.61 7.10
CA ALA A 855 0.72 33.19 8.38
C ALA A 855 1.84 34.06 8.97
N ARG A 856 3.09 33.60 8.88
CA ARG A 856 4.29 34.33 9.31
C ARG A 856 4.47 35.64 8.53
N VAL A 857 4.46 35.59 7.19
CA VAL A 857 4.62 36.79 6.34
C VAL A 857 3.51 37.82 6.61
N ARG A 858 2.26 37.35 6.73
CA ARG A 858 1.12 38.23 7.05
C ARG A 858 1.22 38.84 8.46
N ALA A 859 1.83 38.14 9.41
CA ALA A 859 2.09 38.70 10.74
C ALA A 859 3.11 39.84 10.69
N SER A 860 4.20 39.68 9.92
CA SER A 860 5.18 40.74 9.66
C SER A 860 4.56 41.97 9.01
N LEU A 861 3.67 41.77 8.01
CA LEU A 861 2.91 42.86 7.39
C LEU A 861 2.04 43.64 8.39
N ARG A 862 1.35 42.94 9.30
CA ARG A 862 0.48 43.57 10.31
C ARG A 862 1.24 44.31 11.40
N ALA A 863 2.47 43.90 11.69
CA ALA A 863 3.30 44.52 12.71
C ALA A 863 3.89 45.88 12.28
N HIS A 864 3.90 46.21 10.98
CA HIS A 864 4.52 47.44 10.49
C HIS A 864 3.59 48.67 10.59
N PRO A 865 4.03 49.80 11.19
CA PRO A 865 3.16 50.96 11.47
C PRO A 865 2.56 51.64 10.22
N SER A 866 3.30 51.68 9.11
CA SER A 866 2.88 52.28 7.84
C SER A 866 2.07 51.34 6.94
N ALA A 867 1.76 50.11 7.40
CA ALA A 867 0.60 49.37 6.90
C ALA A 867 -0.66 50.05 7.45
N GLU A 868 -0.90 51.29 7.03
CA GLU A 868 -1.92 52.14 7.63
C GLU A 868 -3.32 51.53 7.49
N HIS A 869 -4.00 51.59 8.63
CA HIS A 869 -5.41 51.35 8.82
C HIS A 869 -6.25 52.09 7.77
N ARG A 870 -6.86 51.36 6.83
CA ARG A 870 -8.21 51.76 6.39
C ARG A 870 -9.13 51.61 7.60
N PRO A 871 -9.93 52.63 7.97
CA PRO A 871 -11.01 52.40 8.92
C PRO A 871 -11.91 51.31 8.32
N PRO A 872 -12.29 50.26 9.06
CA PRO A 872 -13.25 49.32 8.55
C PRO A 872 -14.58 50.06 8.44
N GLY A 873 -14.94 50.45 7.22
CA GLY A 873 -16.33 50.41 6.81
C GLY A 873 -16.76 48.95 6.95
N ARG A 874 -17.21 48.59 8.15
CA ARG A 874 -17.60 47.23 8.56
C ARG A 874 -18.58 46.67 7.52
N PRO A 875 -18.24 45.64 6.73
CA PRO A 875 -19.27 44.75 6.23
C PRO A 875 -19.78 44.02 7.47
N GLY A 876 -21.03 44.24 7.86
CA GLY A 876 -21.65 43.41 8.88
C GLY A 876 -21.64 41.97 8.36
N TYR A 877 -20.71 41.13 8.84
CA TYR A 877 -20.65 39.70 8.49
C TYR A 877 -21.87 38.91 9.03
N GLY A 878 -22.97 39.56 9.43
CA GLY A 878 -24.20 38.94 9.93
C GLY A 878 -23.95 37.69 10.77
N ASP A 879 -24.58 36.59 10.34
CA ASP A 879 -24.44 35.26 10.93
C ASP A 879 -23.30 34.42 10.33
N ARG A 880 -22.45 35.01 9.47
CA ARG A 880 -21.28 34.34 8.91
C ARG A 880 -20.04 34.57 9.78
N LEU A 881 -19.14 33.59 9.79
CA LEU A 881 -17.83 33.75 10.39
C LEU A 881 -17.05 34.82 9.63
N SER A 882 -16.42 35.74 10.36
CA SER A 882 -15.38 36.59 9.78
C SER A 882 -14.16 35.72 9.41
N PRO A 883 -13.30 36.16 8.48
CA PRO A 883 -12.09 35.41 8.11
C PRO A 883 -11.26 34.97 9.32
N ARG A 884 -11.20 35.82 10.36
CA ARG A 884 -10.47 35.53 11.59
C ARG A 884 -11.17 34.52 12.50
N GLU A 885 -12.49 34.58 12.59
CA GLU A 885 -13.26 33.56 13.32
C GLU A 885 -13.23 32.22 12.59
N GLN A 886 -13.12 32.21 11.27
CA GLN A 886 -12.98 31.01 10.46
C GLN A 886 -11.61 30.34 10.63
N GLU A 887 -10.50 31.11 10.57
CA GLU A 887 -9.15 30.58 10.90
C GLU A 887 -9.08 29.99 12.31
N VAL A 888 -9.71 30.65 13.30
CA VAL A 888 -9.78 30.13 14.68
C VAL A 888 -10.65 28.89 14.77
N ALA A 889 -11.78 28.84 14.05
CA ALA A 889 -12.69 27.70 14.02
C ALA A 889 -12.04 26.46 13.38
N GLU A 890 -11.29 26.64 12.29
CA GLU A 890 -10.57 25.56 11.60
C GLU A 890 -9.48 24.96 12.49
N LEU A 891 -8.67 25.79 13.15
CA LEU A 891 -7.63 25.30 14.07
C LEU A 891 -8.23 24.69 15.34
N ALA A 892 -9.34 25.21 15.85
CA ALA A 892 -10.05 24.64 17.00
C ALA A 892 -10.71 23.30 16.65
N GLY A 893 -11.30 23.17 15.46
CA GLY A 893 -11.86 21.92 14.93
C GLY A 893 -10.79 20.86 14.66
N ALA A 894 -9.57 21.28 14.31
CA ALA A 894 -8.39 20.43 14.18
C ALA A 894 -7.77 19.99 15.53
N GLY A 895 -8.36 20.40 16.66
CA GLY A 895 -7.98 19.95 18.00
C GLY A 895 -6.89 20.75 18.71
N LEU A 896 -6.40 21.86 18.13
CA LEU A 896 -5.40 22.70 18.78
C LEU A 896 -6.01 23.41 20.00
N SER A 897 -5.24 23.57 21.08
CA SER A 897 -5.63 24.31 22.28
C SER A 897 -5.63 25.83 22.05
N ASN A 898 -6.32 26.60 22.89
CA ASN A 898 -6.37 28.07 22.72
C ASN A 898 -4.98 28.72 22.84
N ARG A 899 -4.05 28.11 23.59
CA ARG A 899 -2.65 28.56 23.72
C ARG A 899 -1.85 28.27 22.46
N GLU A 900 -2.06 27.11 21.85
CA GLU A 900 -1.43 26.76 20.57
C GLU A 900 -2.00 27.60 19.44
N ILE A 901 -3.33 27.79 19.36
CA ILE A 901 -3.96 28.69 18.39
C ILE A 901 -3.48 30.13 18.58
N ALA A 902 -3.33 30.58 19.84
CA ALA A 902 -2.80 31.89 20.16
C ALA A 902 -1.36 32.06 19.67
N ALA A 903 -0.51 31.05 19.87
CA ALA A 903 0.84 31.02 19.32
C ALA A 903 0.82 30.98 17.78
N THR A 904 0.00 30.12 17.17
CA THR A 904 -0.14 29.94 15.72
C THR A 904 -0.65 31.20 15.01
N LEU A 905 -1.56 31.94 15.64
CA LEU A 905 -2.20 33.11 15.05
C LEU A 905 -1.62 34.43 15.58
N HIS A 906 -0.64 34.40 16.48
CA HIS A 906 -0.10 35.57 17.20
C HIS A 906 -1.18 36.41 17.88
N LEU A 907 -2.07 35.73 18.59
CA LEU A 907 -3.13 36.33 19.39
C LEU A 907 -2.86 36.06 20.87
N SER A 908 -3.51 36.82 21.76
CA SER A 908 -3.57 36.39 23.16
C SER A 908 -4.52 35.17 23.28
N PRO A 909 -4.27 34.22 24.20
CA PRO A 909 -5.20 33.12 24.48
C PRO A 909 -6.63 33.61 24.74
N ARG A 910 -6.77 34.77 25.40
CA ARG A 910 -8.06 35.44 25.65
C ARG A 910 -8.76 35.91 24.37
N THR A 911 -8.01 36.37 23.38
CA THR A 911 -8.57 36.76 22.08
C THR A 911 -9.05 35.54 21.29
N VAL A 912 -8.31 34.42 21.37
CA VAL A 912 -8.73 33.15 20.77
C VAL A 912 -10.01 32.63 21.42
N GLU A 913 -10.10 32.63 22.75
CA GLU A 913 -11.32 32.27 23.48
C GLU A 913 -12.54 33.06 22.99
N GLN A 914 -12.38 34.37 22.81
CA GLN A 914 -13.45 35.23 22.31
C GLN A 914 -13.84 34.89 20.87
N HIS A 915 -12.87 34.55 20.01
CA HIS A 915 -13.15 34.13 18.64
C HIS A 915 -13.82 32.75 18.57
N VAL A 916 -13.40 31.77 19.37
CA VAL A 916 -14.07 30.46 19.48
C VAL A 916 -15.50 30.64 19.96
N ALA A 917 -15.73 31.44 21.01
CA ALA A 917 -17.08 31.69 21.53
C ALA A 917 -17.99 32.41 20.52
N ARG A 918 -17.44 33.31 19.70
CA ARG A 918 -18.19 33.94 18.60
C ARG A 918 -18.43 32.97 17.45
N ALA A 919 -17.48 32.10 17.14
CA ALA A 919 -17.61 31.11 16.09
C ALA A 919 -18.69 30.07 16.41
N LEU A 920 -18.70 29.53 17.64
CA LEU A 920 -19.73 28.60 18.13
C LEU A 920 -21.12 29.23 18.03
N ARG A 921 -21.26 30.48 18.48
CA ARG A 921 -22.54 31.21 18.44
C ARG A 921 -23.06 31.44 17.03
N LYS A 922 -22.17 31.78 16.09
CA LYS A 922 -22.53 32.05 14.69
C LYS A 922 -22.78 30.79 13.86
N THR A 923 -22.17 29.67 14.23
CA THR A 923 -22.33 28.38 13.55
C THR A 923 -23.41 27.49 14.17
N GLY A 924 -23.82 27.77 15.41
CA GLY A 924 -24.73 26.91 16.17
C GLY A 924 -24.09 25.62 16.68
N ALA A 925 -22.76 25.49 16.56
CA ALA A 925 -22.00 24.34 17.04
C ALA A 925 -22.04 24.23 18.57
N PHE A 926 -22.29 23.01 19.09
CA PHE A 926 -22.41 22.75 20.52
C PHE A 926 -21.05 22.56 21.21
N SER A 927 -20.01 22.17 20.47
CA SER A 927 -18.65 22.02 20.97
C SER A 927 -17.61 22.55 19.99
N ARG A 928 -16.39 22.83 20.50
CA ARG A 928 -15.25 23.30 19.68
C ARG A 928 -14.85 22.31 18.58
N HIS A 929 -15.12 21.02 18.77
CA HIS A 929 -14.82 19.98 17.79
C HIS A 929 -15.81 20.01 16.62
N ASP A 930 -17.03 20.52 16.86
CA ASP A 930 -18.07 20.66 15.84
C ASP A 930 -17.86 21.89 14.93
N LEU A 931 -16.79 22.67 15.17
CA LEU A 931 -16.38 23.78 14.32
C LEU A 931 -15.64 23.33 13.04
N ALA A 932 -15.34 22.05 12.90
CA ALA A 932 -14.73 21.49 11.69
C ALA A 932 -15.65 21.68 10.47
N PRO A 933 -15.12 21.97 9.27
CA PRO A 933 -15.96 22.25 8.11
C PRO A 933 -16.67 20.98 7.65
N THR A 934 -17.98 20.91 7.87
CA THR A 934 -18.87 20.09 7.05
C THR A 934 -18.91 20.71 5.64
N HIS A 935 -18.49 19.96 4.63
CA HIS A 935 -18.54 20.34 3.22
C HIS A 935 -19.89 20.99 2.86
N ARG A 936 -19.91 22.29 2.52
CA ARG A 936 -21.12 22.96 1.98
C ARG A 936 -21.33 22.59 0.51
N MET A 937 -22.48 21.99 0.21
CA MET A 937 -23.15 22.12 -1.08
C MET A 937 -24.01 23.39 -1.10
N GLY A 938 -23.98 24.15 -2.20
CA GLY A 938 -25.06 25.07 -2.62
C GLY A 938 -24.76 26.57 -2.60
N GLU A 939 -24.72 27.18 -3.80
CA GLU A 939 -24.70 28.63 -4.09
C GLU A 939 -26.06 29.34 -3.87
N PRO A 940 -26.12 30.69 -3.84
CA PRO A 940 -27.26 31.46 -3.32
C PRO A 940 -28.27 31.93 -4.39
N GLY A 941 -29.57 31.84 -4.08
CA GLY A 941 -30.68 32.47 -4.81
C GLY A 941 -31.46 33.46 -3.93
N SER A 942 -31.76 34.64 -4.47
CA SER A 942 -32.43 35.79 -3.82
C SER A 942 -33.95 35.61 -3.58
N PRO A 943 -34.62 36.53 -2.83
CA PRO A 943 -35.69 36.20 -1.88
C PRO A 943 -37.13 36.29 -2.42
N GLY A 944 -38.02 35.49 -1.83
CA GLY A 944 -39.48 35.54 -1.99
C GLY A 944 -40.20 35.19 -0.69
N ARG A 945 -41.32 35.87 -0.42
CA ARG A 945 -42.06 36.00 0.86
C ARG A 945 -42.65 34.68 1.43
N PHE A 946 -42.76 34.68 2.78
CA PHE A 946 -43.50 33.82 3.75
C PHE A 946 -44.86 33.21 3.29
N PRO A 947 -45.49 32.22 4.00
CA PRO A 947 -45.35 31.84 5.44
C PRO A 947 -45.42 30.32 5.80
N HIS A 948 -45.27 30.04 7.10
CA HIS A 948 -45.75 28.90 7.92
C HIS A 948 -46.38 27.68 7.22
N GLU A 949 -45.85 26.48 7.46
CA GLU A 949 -46.54 25.37 8.15
C GLU A 949 -45.69 24.09 8.18
N ALA A 950 -45.91 23.29 9.21
CA ALA A 950 -45.27 22.00 9.45
C ALA A 950 -45.76 20.93 8.46
N ALA A 951 -44.86 20.13 7.88
CA ALA A 951 -45.14 18.74 7.50
C ALA A 951 -43.88 18.01 6.99
N GLN A 952 -43.62 16.86 7.60
CA GLN A 952 -43.19 15.59 7.01
C GLN A 952 -42.72 15.61 5.54
N VAL A 953 -41.45 15.23 5.31
CA VAL A 953 -40.94 14.90 3.97
C VAL A 953 -40.68 13.40 3.87
N THR A 954 -41.49 12.78 3.02
CA THR A 954 -41.33 11.49 2.35
C THR A 954 -40.30 11.62 1.21
N CYS A 955 -39.42 10.63 1.04
CA CYS A 955 -38.52 10.55 -0.13
C CYS A 955 -39.23 9.89 -1.32
N GLY A 956 -39.45 10.67 -2.38
CA GLY A 956 -39.82 10.20 -3.72
C GLY A 956 -38.62 10.25 -4.68
N HIS A 957 -38.54 9.25 -5.55
CA HIS A 957 -37.51 8.99 -6.55
C HIS A 957 -37.44 10.04 -7.68
N ALA A 958 -36.26 10.22 -8.29
CA ALA A 958 -36.12 10.44 -9.74
C ALA A 958 -34.70 10.05 -10.22
N GLN A 959 -34.68 9.14 -11.20
CA GLN A 959 -33.53 8.70 -12.00
C GLN A 959 -33.09 9.81 -12.97
N GLN A 960 -31.79 9.87 -13.35
CA GLN A 960 -31.40 9.92 -14.76
C GLN A 960 -29.89 9.70 -15.00
N ARG A 961 -29.64 8.95 -16.08
CA ARG A 961 -28.40 8.42 -16.65
C ARG A 961 -27.47 9.51 -17.22
N TRP A 962 -26.16 9.28 -17.20
CA TRP A 962 -25.25 9.76 -18.25
C TRP A 962 -24.21 8.71 -18.63
N VAL A 963 -24.09 8.51 -19.94
CA VAL A 963 -23.26 7.56 -20.68
C VAL A 963 -21.93 8.23 -21.02
N CYS A 964 -20.85 7.45 -21.01
CA CYS A 964 -19.50 7.84 -21.43
C CYS A 964 -19.23 7.29 -22.84
N PRO A 965 -18.64 8.04 -23.79
CA PRO A 965 -18.13 7.48 -25.03
C PRO A 965 -16.61 7.28 -24.99
N VAL A 966 -16.21 6.17 -25.61
CA VAL A 966 -14.85 5.69 -25.87
C VAL A 966 -14.21 6.49 -27.01
N SER A 967 -12.93 6.83 -26.85
CA SER A 967 -11.88 6.85 -27.87
C SER A 967 -10.55 6.64 -27.17
#